data_AF-A0A2V8ISM8-F1
#
_entry.id   AF-A0A2V8ISM8-F1
#
_cell.length_a   1.000
_cell.length_b   1.000
_cell.length_c   1.000
_cell.angle_alpha   90.00
_cell.angle_beta   90.00
_cell.angle_gamma   90.00
#
_symmetry.space_group_name_H-M   'P 1'
#
loop_
_entity.id
_entity.type
_entity.pdbx_description
1 polymer ?
#
loop_
_entity_poly.entity_id
_entity_poly.type
_entity_poly.pdbx_seq_one_letter_code
_entity_poly.pdbx_strand_id
1 'polypeptide(L)'
;MNEKVQRLVMHAFRGIPGEMTVDFGKGDSIVVYGDNGTGKSTIADALEWYFTGEIGFLSHEGRQHAVRYVGGENNGVTSVEVFTNGGLGGKVVLPDERNAEAFHAIRRETFLLRGRTLADFINKTKTEKWKALVDILGLDAIESLREDLQRARNDLRKKAKAAEEEARTYQRALASGSQDVSQDTVLASLQEICRMLGVDPPQSLDQVEDPSWLTAAVRASPSVSEASDRESFLAEIKALSAPAYDQRPVDSWNELVSSDRARLLPRASLVREAKRLVETGSIDKGHCPLCGQKVDHKTLARRIENALEEVMEASRDLERFRDPVAQQADDLETIHDKRRSIHDRALAMGLELPPVPDIPHAALRENVDALAPVKIDAITSALSEVRKWDREAGKLARKASPSQPSTRDTQLVMLAALCQQVNAWRFAEKKAARAGRALDLAERVFDAYQTKQKEDLTELLKRISRRVGEIYSALHPGEDLDAVSVEPWTAKGVELAIEFYGSRQRPPHGVLSESHLNSLAIALFLAMAESFNEQIGFLLLDDVINSFDVEHRGRLAELLADGFSGWQLIVLTHDQQFFEHLSRRAPSWRKLEFTSWSYASGPRTTQYETKDILLNARERFESGDVQGAATKARRALEELLQETCEALWAPLPFRRGQANDKREIGELFKGVRRTLKERAKPLLDSIEPLLKNLEADVGATLNVAVHGSRGRPGTSEVEAALERIATLDDKWSCPECRTRVWHRGTPEAARCKCGLSAFPPART
;
A
#
# COMPACT_ATOMS: atom_id res chain seq x y z
N MET A 1 20.94 -6.78 -2.43
CA MET A 1 21.98 -6.14 -1.58
C MET A 1 21.24 -5.11 -0.78
N ASN A 2 21.20 -5.22 0.55
CA ASN A 2 20.38 -4.33 1.37
C ASN A 2 20.98 -2.93 1.39
N GLU A 3 20.12 -1.92 1.31
CA GLU A 3 20.49 -0.53 1.15
C GLU A 3 20.93 0.10 2.46
N LYS A 4 22.10 0.73 2.44
CA LYS A 4 22.71 1.45 3.55
C LYS A 4 22.82 2.92 3.19
N VAL A 5 22.52 3.80 4.14
CA VAL A 5 22.62 5.25 4.00
C VAL A 5 24.09 5.64 4.04
N GLN A 6 24.57 6.33 3.02
CA GLN A 6 25.94 6.84 2.92
C GLN A 6 26.02 8.31 3.31
N ARG A 7 24.99 9.09 2.99
CA ARG A 7 24.94 10.53 3.30
C ARG A 7 23.50 11.01 3.40
N LEU A 8 23.24 11.93 4.31
CA LEU A 8 21.97 12.62 4.47
C LEU A 8 22.22 14.13 4.40
N VAL A 9 21.52 14.84 3.53
CA VAL A 9 21.56 16.30 3.40
C VAL A 9 20.18 16.86 3.69
N MET A 10 20.09 17.80 4.60
CA MET A 10 18.84 18.44 5.03
C MET A 10 18.95 19.94 4.81
N HIS A 11 17.95 20.54 4.18
CA HIS A 11 17.89 21.98 3.94
C HIS A 11 16.56 22.57 4.43
N ALA A 12 16.63 23.61 5.27
CA ALA A 12 15.47 24.31 5.84
C ALA A 12 14.40 23.37 6.44
N PHE A 13 14.86 22.30 7.09
CA PHE A 13 14.04 21.18 7.55
C PHE A 13 14.03 21.11 9.09
N ARG A 14 12.83 21.16 9.69
CA ARG A 14 12.62 21.02 11.15
C ARG A 14 13.54 21.91 11.99
N GLY A 15 14.54 21.34 12.68
CA GLY A 15 15.49 22.07 13.52
C GLY A 15 16.64 22.75 12.78
N ILE A 16 16.72 22.60 11.45
CA ILE A 16 17.85 23.02 10.62
C ILE A 16 17.41 24.23 9.76
N PRO A 17 17.94 25.44 10.01
CA PRO A 17 17.57 26.64 9.26
C PRO A 17 18.20 26.71 7.86
N GLY A 18 19.44 26.23 7.70
CA GLY A 18 20.18 26.21 6.45
C GLY A 18 20.37 24.80 5.92
N GLU A 19 21.56 24.48 5.40
CA GLU A 19 21.95 23.12 5.04
C GLU A 19 22.73 22.45 6.19
N MET A 20 22.48 21.16 6.41
CA MET A 20 23.28 20.30 7.27
C MET A 20 23.47 18.94 6.60
N THR A 21 24.70 18.45 6.61
CA THR A 21 25.06 17.13 6.06
C THR A 21 25.50 16.18 7.17
N VAL A 22 25.00 14.95 7.15
CA VAL A 22 25.47 13.85 8.00
C VAL A 22 26.11 12.80 7.09
N ASP A 23 27.41 12.57 7.29
CA ASP A 23 28.19 11.59 6.53
C ASP A 23 28.32 10.25 7.27
N PHE A 24 27.78 9.21 6.65
CA PHE A 24 27.82 7.83 7.14
C PHE A 24 28.92 7.01 6.43
N GLY A 25 29.75 7.61 5.57
CA GLY A 25 30.84 6.91 4.88
C GLY A 25 30.32 5.89 3.88
N LYS A 26 30.83 4.64 3.96
CA LYS A 26 30.42 3.55 3.06
C LYS A 26 29.19 2.78 3.59
N GLY A 27 28.29 3.48 4.28
CA GLY A 27 27.19 2.84 5.01
C GLY A 27 27.62 2.33 6.40
N ASP A 28 28.55 3.04 7.04
CA ASP A 28 29.03 2.72 8.38
C ASP A 28 27.95 3.06 9.42
N SER A 29 27.90 2.29 10.50
CA SER A 29 27.06 2.61 11.65
C SER A 29 27.54 3.89 12.34
N ILE A 30 26.61 4.64 12.92
CA ILE A 30 26.87 5.90 13.62
C ILE A 30 26.13 5.94 14.96
N VAL A 31 26.80 6.49 15.96
CA VAL A 31 26.16 6.89 17.22
C VAL A 31 26.21 8.41 17.35
N VAL A 32 25.04 8.98 17.63
CA VAL A 32 24.80 10.42 17.76
C VAL A 32 24.38 10.74 19.19
N TYR A 33 25.19 11.52 19.89
CA TYR A 33 24.87 12.03 21.23
C TYR A 33 24.39 13.48 21.17
N GLY A 34 23.47 13.85 22.06
CA GLY A 34 23.11 15.25 22.25
C GLY A 34 21.99 15.44 23.27
N ASP A 35 22.09 16.52 24.05
CA ASP A 35 21.09 16.88 25.04
C ASP A 35 19.69 17.09 24.42
N ASN A 36 18.66 17.09 25.24
CA ASN A 36 17.30 17.34 24.77
C ASN A 36 17.16 18.74 24.19
N GLY A 37 16.54 18.83 23.01
CA GLY A 37 16.38 20.10 22.27
C GLY A 37 17.58 20.50 21.41
N THR A 38 18.64 19.68 21.32
CA THR A 38 19.81 19.98 20.47
C THR A 38 19.58 19.73 18.97
N GLY A 39 18.47 19.09 18.60
CA GLY A 39 18.11 18.83 17.19
C GLY A 39 18.42 17.43 16.69
N LYS A 40 18.94 16.51 17.52
CA LYS A 40 19.27 15.12 17.16
C LYS A 40 18.16 14.38 16.39
N SER A 41 16.92 14.44 16.89
CA SER A 41 15.77 13.74 16.29
C SER A 41 15.38 14.30 14.91
N THR A 42 15.95 15.44 14.48
CA THR A 42 15.81 15.94 13.11
C THR A 42 16.37 14.94 12.09
N ILE A 43 17.44 14.20 12.44
CA ILE A 43 17.99 13.13 11.59
C ILE A 43 16.94 12.03 11.39
N ALA A 44 16.28 11.62 12.48
CA ALA A 44 15.24 10.60 12.43
C ALA A 44 14.01 11.08 11.65
N ASP A 45 13.56 12.30 11.91
CA ASP A 45 12.45 12.95 11.21
C ASP A 45 12.70 13.03 9.69
N ALA A 46 13.94 13.34 9.28
CA ALA A 46 14.30 13.46 7.86
C ALA A 46 14.29 12.10 7.13
N LEU A 47 14.88 11.07 7.76
CA LEU A 47 14.86 9.72 7.20
C LEU A 47 13.45 9.12 7.19
N GLU A 48 12.66 9.32 8.26
CA GLU A 48 11.25 8.90 8.30
C GLU A 48 10.48 9.54 7.16
N TRP A 49 10.50 10.87 7.05
CA TRP A 49 9.80 11.60 6.00
C TRP A 49 10.25 11.18 4.59
N TYR A 50 11.55 10.96 4.38
CA TYR A 50 12.06 10.49 3.10
C TYR A 50 11.50 9.12 2.72
N PHE A 51 11.49 8.16 3.65
CA PHE A 51 11.15 6.76 3.37
C PHE A 51 9.66 6.43 3.48
N THR A 52 8.87 7.22 4.23
CA THR A 52 7.43 6.97 4.45
C THR A 52 6.53 8.03 3.85
N GLY A 53 7.07 9.21 3.51
CA GLY A 53 6.32 10.38 3.04
C GLY A 53 5.70 11.22 4.18
N GLU A 54 5.77 10.74 5.42
CA GLU A 54 5.21 11.43 6.58
C GLU A 54 6.11 11.30 7.81
N ILE A 55 5.80 12.08 8.84
CA ILE A 55 6.42 11.92 10.16
C ILE A 55 5.29 11.49 11.09
N GLY A 56 5.36 10.28 11.63
CA GLY A 56 4.22 9.61 12.26
C GLY A 56 3.55 10.45 13.35
N PHE A 57 4.32 11.08 14.25
CA PHE A 57 3.71 11.89 15.31
C PHE A 57 3.11 13.22 14.81
N LEU A 58 3.60 13.77 13.69
CA LEU A 58 3.02 14.98 13.08
C LEU A 58 1.74 14.68 12.30
N SER A 59 1.66 13.50 11.66
CA SER A 59 0.45 13.10 10.93
C SER A 59 -0.72 12.87 11.90
N HIS A 60 -0.46 12.26 13.06
CA HIS A 60 -1.48 12.03 14.10
C HIS A 60 -2.04 13.34 14.69
N GLU A 61 -1.23 14.40 14.76
CA GLU A 61 -1.65 15.73 15.23
C GLU A 61 -2.21 16.65 14.14
N GLY A 62 -2.27 16.18 12.87
CA GLY A 62 -2.68 17.02 11.74
C GLY A 62 -1.70 18.16 11.40
N ARG A 63 -0.44 18.02 11.80
CA ARG A 63 0.63 19.05 11.67
C ARG A 63 1.62 18.74 10.55
N GLN A 64 1.16 18.22 9.42
CA GLN A 64 2.00 17.91 8.25
C GLN A 64 2.75 19.13 7.68
N HIS A 65 2.30 20.35 7.99
CA HIS A 65 2.99 21.60 7.63
C HIS A 65 4.23 21.90 8.49
N ALA A 66 4.41 21.23 9.64
CA ALA A 66 5.50 21.47 10.59
C ALA A 66 6.84 20.78 10.21
N VAL A 67 6.97 20.40 8.95
CA VAL A 67 8.20 19.85 8.34
C VAL A 67 9.20 20.97 8.02
N ARG A 68 8.71 22.18 7.71
CA ARG A 68 9.55 23.36 7.47
C ARG A 68 10.16 23.89 8.76
N TYR A 69 11.39 24.41 8.67
CA TYR A 69 11.96 25.23 9.73
C TYR A 69 11.13 26.51 9.90
N VAL A 70 10.70 26.80 11.13
CA VAL A 70 9.71 27.86 11.45
C VAL A 70 10.24 29.27 11.14
N GLY A 71 11.55 29.49 11.13
CA GLY A 71 12.17 30.78 10.78
C GLY A 71 12.72 30.85 9.36
N GLY A 72 12.35 29.90 8.49
CA GLY A 72 12.82 29.87 7.11
C GLY A 72 12.18 30.97 6.28
N GLU A 73 12.78 31.32 5.15
CA GLU A 73 12.15 32.23 4.20
C GLU A 73 10.79 31.66 3.76
N ASN A 74 9.74 32.49 3.69
CA ASN A 74 8.38 32.04 3.35
C ASN A 74 8.31 31.33 1.96
N ASN A 75 9.28 31.60 1.07
CA ASN A 75 9.47 30.97 -0.24
C ASN A 75 10.73 30.08 -0.35
N GLY A 76 11.39 29.78 0.77
CA GLY A 76 12.58 28.94 0.80
C GLY A 76 12.27 27.48 0.45
N VAL A 77 13.19 26.83 -0.26
CA VAL A 77 13.10 25.40 -0.59
C VAL A 77 13.40 24.59 0.66
N THR A 78 12.47 23.73 1.11
CA THR A 78 12.76 22.71 2.13
C THR A 78 13.01 21.39 1.43
N SER A 79 14.14 20.73 1.71
CA SER A 79 14.47 19.46 1.06
C SER A 79 15.24 18.50 1.95
N VAL A 80 15.08 17.22 1.68
CA VAL A 80 15.89 16.13 2.24
C VAL A 80 16.44 15.31 1.08
N GLU A 81 17.74 15.05 1.10
CA GLU A 81 18.44 14.25 0.09
C GLU A 81 19.18 13.12 0.79
N VAL A 82 18.87 11.88 0.39
CA VAL A 82 19.42 10.66 0.98
C VAL A 82 20.25 9.96 -0.09
N PHE A 83 21.51 9.70 0.21
CA PHE A 83 22.39 8.90 -0.64
C PHE A 83 22.50 7.51 -0.03
N THR A 84 22.28 6.48 -0.83
CA THR A 84 22.43 5.08 -0.43
C THR A 84 23.46 4.38 -1.31
N ASN A 85 23.91 3.20 -0.89
CA ASN A 85 24.73 2.32 -1.73
C ASN A 85 23.94 1.60 -2.84
N GLY A 86 22.63 1.80 -2.91
CA GLY A 86 21.72 1.20 -3.89
C GLY A 86 20.92 2.25 -4.68
N GLY A 87 19.68 1.92 -5.01
CA GLY A 87 18.76 2.74 -5.80
C GLY A 87 17.65 3.44 -5.01
N LEU A 88 17.56 3.28 -3.68
CA LEU A 88 16.55 3.96 -2.85
C LEU A 88 16.93 5.42 -2.52
N GLY A 89 18.16 5.84 -2.79
CA GLY A 89 18.60 7.22 -2.61
C GLY A 89 17.99 8.21 -3.62
N GLY A 90 17.95 9.48 -3.26
CA GLY A 90 17.27 10.53 -4.02
C GLY A 90 17.03 11.80 -3.22
N LYS A 91 16.41 12.79 -3.88
CA LYS A 91 16.09 14.09 -3.29
C LYS A 91 14.58 14.32 -3.26
N VAL A 92 14.09 14.84 -2.15
CA VAL A 92 12.70 15.19 -1.92
C VAL A 92 12.64 16.65 -1.52
N VAL A 93 11.72 17.39 -2.15
CA VAL A 93 11.47 18.80 -1.88
C VAL A 93 10.04 18.94 -1.38
N LEU A 94 9.77 19.89 -0.49
CA LEU A 94 8.42 20.18 -0.01
C LEU A 94 7.73 21.23 -0.91
N PRO A 95 6.53 20.98 -1.45
CA PRO A 95 5.65 19.84 -1.18
C PRO A 95 6.15 18.53 -1.83
N ASP A 96 6.00 17.41 -1.10
CA ASP A 96 6.39 16.10 -1.63
C ASP A 96 5.40 15.64 -2.70
N GLU A 97 5.86 15.55 -3.95
CA GLU A 97 5.05 15.16 -5.12
C GLU A 97 5.06 13.64 -5.37
N ARG A 98 5.77 12.85 -4.56
CA ARG A 98 5.81 11.39 -4.69
C ARG A 98 4.45 10.79 -4.35
N ASN A 99 3.99 9.86 -5.18
CA ASN A 99 2.71 9.18 -4.98
C ASN A 99 2.83 8.03 -3.96
N ALA A 100 1.69 7.51 -3.48
CA ALA A 100 1.66 6.42 -2.50
C ALA A 100 2.40 5.15 -2.96
N GLU A 101 2.45 4.90 -4.28
CA GLU A 101 3.19 3.79 -4.90
C GLU A 101 4.71 3.87 -4.64
N ALA A 102 5.27 5.09 -4.58
CA ALA A 102 6.69 5.29 -4.31
C ALA A 102 7.13 4.76 -2.93
N PHE A 103 6.19 4.65 -1.99
CA PHE A 103 6.44 4.19 -0.63
C PHE A 103 5.97 2.75 -0.37
N HIS A 104 5.23 2.13 -1.31
CA HIS A 104 4.60 0.83 -1.07
C HIS A 104 5.61 -0.28 -0.72
N ALA A 105 6.76 -0.31 -1.38
CA ALA A 105 7.81 -1.28 -1.07
C ALA A 105 8.40 -1.07 0.34
N ILE A 106 8.55 0.19 0.75
CA ILE A 106 9.16 0.58 2.03
C ILE A 106 8.16 0.49 3.19
N ARG A 107 6.85 0.58 2.94
CA ARG A 107 5.80 0.42 3.98
C ARG A 107 5.86 -0.93 4.70
N ARG A 108 6.41 -1.97 4.05
CA ARG A 108 6.60 -3.30 4.62
C ARG A 108 7.91 -3.46 5.39
N GLU A 109 8.76 -2.43 5.37
CA GLU A 109 10.07 -2.43 6.01
C GLU A 109 9.98 -1.73 7.37
N THR A 110 10.59 -2.33 8.38
CA THR A 110 10.69 -1.79 9.74
C THR A 110 12.10 -1.28 9.98
N PHE A 111 12.29 0.04 9.97
CA PHE A 111 13.63 0.64 10.11
C PHE A 111 13.76 1.68 11.23
N LEU A 112 12.68 2.23 11.76
CA LEU A 112 12.71 3.29 12.78
C LEU A 112 12.06 2.83 14.08
N LEU A 113 12.82 2.93 15.17
CA LEU A 113 12.34 2.78 16.54
C LEU A 113 12.48 4.08 17.31
N ARG A 114 11.37 4.66 17.76
CA ARG A 114 11.36 5.80 18.68
C ARG A 114 10.94 5.35 20.08
N GLY A 115 11.52 5.96 21.11
CA GLY A 115 11.20 5.62 22.51
C GLY A 115 9.70 5.68 22.87
N ARG A 116 8.91 6.56 22.23
CA ARG A 116 7.45 6.69 22.48
C ARG A 116 6.60 5.62 21.80
N THR A 117 6.99 5.19 20.59
CA THR A 117 6.16 4.34 19.70
C THR A 117 5.88 2.95 20.27
N LEU A 118 6.76 2.43 21.12
CA LEU A 118 6.66 1.07 21.65
C LEU A 118 5.80 0.98 22.92
N ALA A 119 5.89 1.95 23.82
CA ALA A 119 4.96 2.06 24.94
C ALA A 119 3.52 2.15 24.41
N ASP A 120 3.32 2.92 23.33
CA ASP A 120 2.04 3.00 22.63
C ASP A 120 1.63 1.64 22.04
N PHE A 121 2.54 0.88 21.41
CA PHE A 121 2.22 -0.46 20.89
C PHE A 121 1.81 -1.46 21.97
N ILE A 122 2.46 -1.45 23.14
CA ILE A 122 2.10 -2.34 24.26
C ILE A 122 0.72 -1.97 24.83
N ASN A 123 0.41 -0.67 24.87
CA ASN A 123 -0.85 -0.13 25.39
C ASN A 123 -2.02 -0.20 24.39
N LYS A 124 -1.77 -0.47 23.10
CA LYS A 124 -2.81 -0.69 22.08
C LYS A 124 -3.72 -1.86 22.47
N THR A 125 -4.98 -1.77 22.08
CA THR A 125 -5.94 -2.87 22.19
C THR A 125 -5.48 -4.07 21.36
N LYS A 126 -6.01 -5.26 21.67
CA LYS A 126 -5.67 -6.52 20.96
C LYS A 126 -5.86 -6.43 19.44
N THR A 127 -6.90 -5.72 19.00
CA THR A 127 -7.21 -5.50 17.58
C THR A 127 -6.26 -4.50 16.94
N GLU A 128 -5.87 -3.45 17.65
CA GLU A 128 -4.91 -2.46 17.15
C GLU A 128 -3.48 -3.02 17.06
N LYS A 129 -3.09 -3.89 18.01
CA LYS A 129 -1.83 -4.65 17.94
C LYS A 129 -1.81 -5.58 16.74
N TRP A 130 -2.91 -6.29 16.50
CA TRP A 130 -3.08 -7.12 15.30
C TRP A 130 -2.95 -6.31 14.03
N LYS A 131 -3.65 -5.17 13.93
CA LYS A 131 -3.57 -4.29 12.76
C LYS A 131 -2.15 -3.77 12.52
N ALA A 132 -1.47 -3.29 13.56
CA ALA A 132 -0.09 -2.83 13.44
C ALA A 132 0.87 -3.95 13.01
N LEU A 133 0.69 -5.18 13.50
CA LEU A 133 1.48 -6.32 13.01
C LEU A 133 1.10 -6.71 11.59
N VAL A 134 -0.18 -6.71 11.20
CA VAL A 134 -0.61 -6.99 9.82
C VAL A 134 -0.02 -5.99 8.84
N ASP A 135 -0.05 -4.70 9.19
CA ASP A 135 0.53 -3.62 8.40
C ASP A 135 2.05 -3.83 8.22
N ILE A 136 2.76 -4.15 9.32
CA ILE A 136 4.22 -4.43 9.28
C ILE A 136 4.53 -5.69 8.47
N LEU A 137 3.75 -6.76 8.66
CA LEU A 137 3.93 -8.05 8.00
C LEU A 137 3.45 -8.04 6.53
N GLY A 138 2.84 -6.93 6.07
CA GLY A 138 2.28 -6.81 4.72
C GLY A 138 1.18 -7.83 4.42
N LEU A 139 0.44 -8.29 5.44
CA LEU A 139 -0.58 -9.34 5.30
C LEU A 139 -1.91 -8.81 4.74
N ASP A 140 -2.00 -7.52 4.40
CA ASP A 140 -3.21 -6.89 3.87
C ASP A 140 -3.79 -7.61 2.65
N ALA A 141 -2.93 -8.01 1.71
CA ALA A 141 -3.35 -8.72 0.50
C ALA A 141 -3.92 -10.11 0.84
N ILE A 142 -3.34 -10.78 1.84
CA ILE A 142 -3.78 -12.10 2.31
C ILE A 142 -5.13 -11.97 3.05
N GLU A 143 -5.32 -10.90 3.82
CA GLU A 143 -6.60 -10.64 4.48
C GLU A 143 -7.69 -10.21 3.47
N SER A 144 -7.35 -9.39 2.49
CA SER A 144 -8.26 -9.00 1.39
C SER A 144 -8.74 -10.23 0.60
N LEU A 145 -7.82 -11.11 0.20
CA LEU A 145 -8.17 -12.34 -0.52
C LEU A 145 -9.09 -13.24 0.33
N ARG A 146 -8.85 -13.32 1.65
CA ARG A 146 -9.73 -14.06 2.57
C ARG A 146 -11.15 -13.49 2.55
N GLU A 147 -11.28 -12.18 2.60
CA GLU A 147 -12.57 -11.48 2.62
C GLU A 147 -13.29 -11.60 1.27
N ASP A 148 -12.56 -11.60 0.15
CA ASP A 148 -13.10 -11.86 -1.20
C ASP A 148 -13.64 -13.29 -1.32
N LEU A 149 -12.86 -14.30 -0.90
CA LEU A 149 -13.29 -15.70 -0.87
C LEU A 149 -14.50 -15.90 0.05
N GLN A 150 -14.51 -15.25 1.21
CA GLN A 150 -15.63 -15.29 2.14
C GLN A 150 -16.90 -14.71 1.52
N ARG A 151 -16.80 -13.57 0.82
CA ARG A 151 -17.92 -12.94 0.09
C ARG A 151 -18.43 -13.88 -1.02
N ALA A 152 -17.55 -14.41 -1.86
CA ALA A 152 -17.91 -15.34 -2.93
C ALA A 152 -18.64 -16.57 -2.40
N ARG A 153 -18.13 -17.20 -1.33
CA ARG A 153 -18.78 -18.33 -0.65
C ARG A 153 -20.16 -17.96 -0.12
N ASN A 154 -20.30 -16.83 0.55
CA ASN A 154 -21.58 -16.39 1.12
C ASN A 154 -22.63 -16.11 0.02
N ASP A 155 -22.21 -15.54 -1.12
CA ASP A 155 -23.11 -15.29 -2.25
C ASP A 155 -23.53 -16.58 -2.94
N LEU A 156 -22.61 -17.53 -3.13
CA LEU A 156 -22.94 -18.87 -3.63
C LEU A 156 -23.88 -19.62 -2.67
N ARG A 157 -23.70 -19.45 -1.35
CA ARG A 157 -24.59 -20.04 -0.34
C ARG A 157 -26.01 -19.51 -0.45
N LYS A 158 -26.18 -18.20 -0.65
CA LYS A 158 -27.48 -17.58 -0.90
C LYS A 158 -28.11 -18.12 -2.20
N LYS A 159 -27.34 -18.20 -3.29
CA LYS A 159 -27.81 -18.72 -4.59
C LYS A 159 -28.21 -20.19 -4.52
N ALA A 160 -27.43 -21.03 -3.86
CA ALA A 160 -27.72 -22.45 -3.67
C ALA A 160 -29.00 -22.65 -2.84
N LYS A 161 -29.13 -21.92 -1.73
CA LYS A 161 -30.35 -21.98 -0.90
C LYS A 161 -31.59 -21.53 -1.69
N ALA A 162 -31.49 -20.44 -2.46
CA ALA A 162 -32.60 -19.96 -3.28
C ALA A 162 -33.02 -20.98 -4.35
N ALA A 163 -32.06 -21.60 -5.05
CA ALA A 163 -32.34 -22.62 -6.05
C ALA A 163 -32.93 -23.90 -5.43
N GLU A 164 -32.49 -24.29 -4.24
CA GLU A 164 -33.05 -25.43 -3.50
C GLU A 164 -34.49 -25.15 -3.04
N GLU A 165 -34.78 -23.95 -2.55
CA GLU A 165 -36.13 -23.52 -2.14
C GLU A 165 -37.09 -23.46 -3.35
N GLU A 166 -36.60 -23.01 -4.51
CA GLU A 166 -37.32 -23.03 -5.79
C GLU A 166 -37.67 -24.47 -6.21
N ALA A 167 -36.70 -25.39 -6.18
CA ALA A 167 -36.94 -26.80 -6.49
C ALA A 167 -37.94 -27.45 -5.52
N ARG A 168 -37.82 -27.18 -4.21
CA ARG A 168 -38.77 -27.65 -3.19
C ARG A 168 -40.17 -27.09 -3.40
N THR A 169 -40.30 -25.87 -3.91
CA THR A 169 -41.61 -25.25 -4.20
C THR A 169 -42.32 -26.02 -5.32
N TYR A 170 -41.62 -26.33 -6.40
CA TYR A 170 -42.17 -27.16 -7.48
C TYR A 170 -42.49 -28.58 -7.01
N GLN A 171 -41.63 -29.18 -6.18
CA GLN A 171 -41.86 -30.50 -5.59
C GLN A 171 -43.15 -30.53 -4.75
N ARG A 172 -43.40 -29.51 -3.90
CA ARG A 172 -44.63 -29.40 -3.10
C ARG A 172 -45.88 -29.24 -3.96
N ALA A 173 -45.78 -28.51 -5.06
CA ALA A 173 -46.88 -28.33 -6.00
C ALA A 173 -47.30 -29.66 -6.64
N LEU A 174 -46.32 -30.50 -7.01
CA LEU A 174 -46.55 -31.85 -7.54
C LEU A 174 -47.08 -32.83 -6.48
N ALA A 175 -46.71 -32.63 -5.22
CA ALA A 175 -47.04 -33.52 -4.09
C ALA A 175 -48.47 -33.39 -3.53
N SER A 176 -49.27 -32.43 -4.01
CA SER A 176 -50.56 -32.06 -3.40
C SER A 176 -50.47 -31.85 -1.86
N GLY A 177 -49.31 -31.44 -1.35
CA GLY A 177 -49.07 -31.22 0.09
C GLY A 177 -48.42 -32.37 0.88
N SER A 178 -48.00 -33.47 0.23
CA SER A 178 -47.22 -34.53 0.89
C SER A 178 -45.74 -34.15 1.08
N GLN A 179 -45.10 -34.58 2.18
CA GLN A 179 -43.73 -34.15 2.55
C GLN A 179 -42.60 -34.91 1.85
N ASP A 180 -42.82 -36.15 1.39
CA ASP A 180 -41.81 -36.97 0.71
C ASP A 180 -42.31 -37.39 -0.67
N VAL A 181 -41.80 -36.73 -1.70
CA VAL A 181 -42.07 -37.07 -3.11
C VAL A 181 -40.76 -37.36 -3.82
N SER A 182 -40.56 -38.61 -4.21
CA SER A 182 -39.44 -39.09 -5.00
C SER A 182 -39.75 -39.02 -6.50
N GLN A 183 -38.72 -39.04 -7.35
CA GLN A 183 -38.90 -39.15 -8.80
C GLN A 183 -39.76 -40.37 -9.18
N ASP A 184 -39.62 -41.49 -8.46
CA ASP A 184 -40.40 -42.70 -8.71
C ASP A 184 -41.89 -42.54 -8.38
N THR A 185 -42.23 -41.80 -7.32
CA THR A 185 -43.63 -41.56 -6.94
C THR A 185 -44.33 -40.58 -7.87
N VAL A 186 -43.61 -39.57 -8.36
CA VAL A 186 -44.13 -38.67 -9.43
C VAL A 186 -44.36 -39.46 -10.71
N LEU A 187 -43.39 -40.28 -11.13
CA LEU A 187 -43.51 -41.10 -12.32
C LEU A 187 -44.69 -42.08 -12.21
N ALA A 188 -44.83 -42.79 -11.10
CA ALA A 188 -45.94 -43.71 -10.88
C ALA A 188 -47.31 -43.01 -10.94
N SER A 189 -47.41 -41.82 -10.32
CA SER A 189 -48.64 -41.01 -10.37
C SER A 189 -48.97 -40.56 -11.80
N LEU A 190 -47.95 -40.16 -12.56
CA LEU A 190 -48.09 -39.72 -13.95
C LEU A 190 -48.49 -40.89 -14.87
N GLN A 191 -47.91 -42.07 -14.66
CA GLN A 191 -48.27 -43.30 -15.36
C GLN A 191 -49.72 -43.72 -15.08
N GLU A 192 -50.18 -43.60 -13.84
CA GLU A 192 -51.56 -43.92 -13.46
C GLU A 192 -52.57 -42.96 -14.10
N ILE A 193 -52.26 -41.66 -14.11
CA ILE A 193 -53.06 -40.64 -14.80
C ILE A 193 -53.10 -40.95 -16.31
N CYS A 194 -51.97 -41.30 -16.93
CA CYS A 194 -51.93 -41.65 -18.36
C CYS A 194 -52.81 -42.89 -18.67
N ARG A 195 -52.74 -43.95 -17.84
CA ARG A 195 -53.61 -45.14 -17.99
C ARG A 195 -55.09 -44.80 -17.89
N MET A 196 -55.48 -43.96 -16.92
CA MET A 196 -56.88 -43.53 -16.77
C MET A 196 -57.39 -42.76 -18.00
N LEU A 197 -56.51 -42.06 -18.71
CA LEU A 197 -56.84 -41.27 -19.90
C LEU A 197 -56.71 -42.05 -21.22
N GLY A 198 -56.23 -43.29 -21.17
CA GLY A 198 -55.96 -44.12 -22.35
C GLY A 198 -54.80 -43.60 -23.20
N VAL A 199 -53.82 -42.97 -22.55
CA VAL A 199 -52.60 -42.43 -23.15
C VAL A 199 -51.44 -43.36 -22.78
N ASP A 200 -50.52 -43.60 -23.73
CA ASP A 200 -49.34 -44.44 -23.46
C ASP A 200 -48.47 -43.82 -22.35
N PRO A 201 -48.30 -44.50 -21.19
CA PRO A 201 -47.62 -43.93 -20.04
C PRO A 201 -46.11 -43.81 -20.28
N PRO A 202 -45.44 -42.77 -19.74
CA PRO A 202 -44.01 -42.61 -19.90
C PRO A 202 -43.25 -43.64 -19.06
N GLN A 203 -42.17 -44.19 -19.62
CA GLN A 203 -41.29 -45.16 -18.94
C GLN A 203 -40.30 -44.48 -18.00
N SER A 204 -40.02 -43.19 -18.21
CA SER A 204 -39.13 -42.38 -17.36
C SER A 204 -39.57 -40.91 -17.38
N LEU A 205 -39.14 -40.13 -16.37
CA LEU A 205 -39.36 -38.68 -16.37
C LEU A 205 -38.58 -37.96 -17.48
N ASP A 206 -37.48 -38.56 -17.98
CA ASP A 206 -36.73 -38.02 -19.12
C ASP A 206 -37.56 -38.01 -20.41
N GLN A 207 -38.48 -38.97 -20.59
CA GLN A 207 -39.43 -38.95 -21.72
C GLN A 207 -40.44 -37.81 -21.62
N VAL A 208 -40.72 -37.30 -20.43
CA VAL A 208 -41.62 -36.15 -20.21
C VAL A 208 -40.92 -34.82 -20.54
N GLU A 209 -39.59 -34.78 -20.46
CA GLU A 209 -38.77 -33.65 -20.92
C GLU A 209 -38.74 -33.54 -22.45
N ASP A 210 -39.06 -34.63 -23.18
CA ASP A 210 -39.13 -34.65 -24.65
C ASP A 210 -40.53 -34.17 -25.14
N PRO A 211 -40.61 -33.04 -25.87
CA PRO A 211 -41.87 -32.53 -26.41
C PRO A 211 -42.61 -33.50 -27.35
N SER A 212 -41.88 -34.43 -27.97
CA SER A 212 -42.41 -35.39 -28.95
C SER A 212 -43.29 -36.47 -28.31
N TRP A 213 -43.03 -36.83 -27.05
CA TRP A 213 -43.80 -37.84 -26.34
C TRP A 213 -45.25 -37.37 -26.12
N LEU A 214 -45.42 -36.13 -25.64
CA LEU A 214 -46.73 -35.55 -25.33
C LEU A 214 -47.56 -35.33 -26.61
N THR A 215 -46.90 -35.02 -27.74
CA THR A 215 -47.56 -34.90 -29.05
C THR A 215 -47.94 -36.26 -29.65
N ALA A 216 -47.14 -37.30 -29.44
CA ALA A 216 -47.45 -38.67 -29.88
C ALA A 216 -48.58 -39.30 -29.04
N ALA A 217 -48.53 -39.11 -27.72
CA ALA A 217 -49.50 -39.53 -26.72
C ALA A 217 -50.94 -39.04 -26.99
N VAL A 218 -51.08 -37.81 -27.51
CA VAL A 218 -52.38 -37.18 -27.81
C VAL A 218 -52.94 -37.59 -29.18
N ARG A 219 -52.11 -38.10 -30.11
CA ARG A 219 -52.48 -38.39 -31.51
C ARG A 219 -53.15 -39.76 -31.78
N ALA A 220 -53.38 -40.60 -30.77
CA ALA A 220 -53.75 -42.01 -30.95
C ALA A 220 -55.27 -42.33 -31.17
N SER A 221 -56.14 -41.38 -31.58
CA SER A 221 -57.58 -41.67 -31.86
C SER A 221 -58.13 -40.96 -33.13
N PRO A 222 -58.68 -41.67 -34.15
CA PRO A 222 -58.96 -41.09 -35.47
C PRO A 222 -60.21 -40.18 -35.57
N SER A 223 -61.28 -40.40 -34.78
CA SER A 223 -62.50 -39.58 -34.83
C SER A 223 -62.46 -38.36 -33.89
N VAL A 224 -61.47 -38.31 -33.00
CA VAL A 224 -61.20 -37.22 -32.05
C VAL A 224 -60.18 -36.24 -32.64
N SER A 225 -59.30 -36.70 -33.55
CA SER A 225 -58.24 -35.91 -34.17
C SER A 225 -58.76 -34.63 -34.83
N GLU A 226 -59.81 -34.68 -35.67
CA GLU A 226 -60.30 -33.44 -36.32
C GLU A 226 -61.02 -32.46 -35.38
N ALA A 227 -61.73 -32.93 -34.36
CA ALA A 227 -62.47 -32.08 -33.43
C ALA A 227 -61.56 -31.52 -32.30
N SER A 228 -60.68 -32.36 -31.76
CA SER A 228 -59.68 -32.00 -30.75
C SER A 228 -58.55 -31.16 -31.35
N ASP A 229 -58.08 -31.45 -32.57
CA ASP A 229 -57.10 -30.58 -33.25
C ASP A 229 -57.70 -29.21 -33.54
N ARG A 230 -59.00 -29.14 -33.85
CA ARG A 230 -59.72 -27.88 -34.07
C ARG A 230 -59.98 -27.14 -32.76
N GLU A 231 -60.32 -27.81 -31.67
CA GLU A 231 -60.45 -27.17 -30.34
C GLU A 231 -59.11 -26.72 -29.76
N SER A 232 -58.05 -27.53 -29.86
CA SER A 232 -56.66 -27.19 -29.53
C SER A 232 -56.21 -25.98 -30.34
N PHE A 233 -56.46 -25.99 -31.66
CA PHE A 233 -56.13 -24.88 -32.54
C PHE A 233 -56.87 -23.59 -32.14
N LEU A 234 -58.17 -23.68 -31.80
CA LEU A 234 -58.96 -22.54 -31.34
C LEU A 234 -58.52 -22.05 -29.95
N ALA A 235 -58.11 -22.94 -29.05
CA ALA A 235 -57.57 -22.60 -27.74
C ALA A 235 -56.20 -21.93 -27.84
N GLU A 236 -55.33 -22.40 -28.72
CA GLU A 236 -54.03 -21.78 -29.02
C GLU A 236 -54.20 -20.37 -29.58
N ILE A 237 -55.16 -20.15 -30.47
CA ILE A 237 -55.50 -18.81 -30.98
C ILE A 237 -56.06 -17.92 -29.87
N LYS A 238 -56.95 -18.44 -29.00
CA LYS A 238 -57.47 -17.68 -27.85
C LYS A 238 -56.41 -17.34 -26.81
N ALA A 239 -55.38 -18.19 -26.69
CA ALA A 239 -54.24 -18.01 -25.80
C ALA A 239 -53.11 -17.16 -26.41
N LEU A 240 -53.29 -16.62 -27.62
CA LEU A 240 -52.39 -15.61 -28.17
C LEU A 240 -52.53 -14.35 -27.31
N SER A 241 -51.49 -14.07 -26.53
CA SER A 241 -51.33 -12.79 -25.86
C SER A 241 -50.74 -11.77 -26.82
N ALA A 242 -51.17 -10.53 -26.68
CA ALA A 242 -50.53 -9.42 -27.37
C ALA A 242 -49.04 -9.41 -26.98
N PRO A 243 -48.11 -9.38 -27.94
CA PRO A 243 -46.69 -9.39 -27.63
C PRO A 243 -46.35 -8.13 -26.82
N ALA A 244 -45.83 -8.37 -25.61
CA ALA A 244 -45.30 -7.36 -24.72
C ALA A 244 -43.86 -7.07 -25.15
N TYR A 245 -43.55 -5.79 -25.34
CA TYR A 245 -42.21 -5.35 -25.72
C TYR A 245 -41.82 -4.18 -24.84
N ASP A 246 -40.68 -4.32 -24.17
CA ASP A 246 -40.08 -3.26 -23.37
C ASP A 246 -38.96 -2.62 -24.18
N GLN A 247 -39.08 -1.33 -24.47
CA GLN A 247 -38.07 -0.59 -25.24
C GLN A 247 -36.81 -0.31 -24.41
N ARG A 248 -36.93 -0.22 -23.08
CA ARG A 248 -35.86 0.26 -22.19
C ARG A 248 -34.55 -0.52 -22.31
N PRO A 249 -34.54 -1.87 -22.38
CA PRO A 249 -33.30 -2.62 -22.54
C PRO A 249 -32.60 -2.35 -23.89
N VAL A 250 -33.38 -2.17 -24.95
CA VAL A 250 -32.86 -1.88 -26.30
C VAL A 250 -32.32 -0.45 -26.38
N ASP A 251 -32.98 0.51 -25.70
CA ASP A 251 -32.46 1.88 -25.57
C ASP A 251 -31.12 1.91 -24.84
N SER A 252 -31.02 1.21 -23.70
CA SER A 252 -29.76 1.11 -22.94
C SER A 252 -28.66 0.41 -23.73
N TRP A 253 -29.00 -0.63 -24.51
CA TRP A 253 -28.08 -1.28 -25.43
C TRP A 253 -27.59 -0.32 -26.51
N ASN A 254 -28.50 0.39 -27.18
CA ASN A 254 -28.19 1.35 -28.23
C ASN A 254 -27.29 2.48 -27.74
N GLU A 255 -27.55 2.99 -26.53
CA GLU A 255 -26.71 4.00 -25.88
C GLU A 255 -25.30 3.45 -25.61
N LEU A 256 -25.18 2.23 -25.09
CA LEU A 256 -23.90 1.59 -24.83
C LEU A 256 -23.08 1.35 -26.12
N VAL A 257 -23.68 0.72 -27.14
CA VAL A 257 -22.96 0.38 -28.39
C VAL A 257 -22.63 1.60 -29.24
N SER A 258 -23.37 2.70 -29.07
CA SER A 258 -23.07 3.99 -29.70
C SER A 258 -22.05 4.81 -28.93
N SER A 259 -21.73 4.43 -27.69
CA SER A 259 -20.73 5.11 -26.87
C SER A 259 -19.30 4.67 -27.21
N ASP A 260 -18.32 5.49 -26.82
CA ASP A 260 -16.90 5.13 -26.94
C ASP A 260 -16.52 3.88 -26.11
N ARG A 261 -17.34 3.49 -25.12
CA ARG A 261 -17.08 2.29 -24.30
C ARG A 261 -17.14 1.00 -25.11
N ALA A 262 -18.04 0.87 -26.07
CA ALA A 262 -18.11 -0.33 -26.92
C ALA A 262 -16.86 -0.50 -27.82
N ARG A 263 -16.16 0.59 -28.14
CA ARG A 263 -14.90 0.57 -28.90
C ARG A 263 -13.72 -0.01 -28.10
N LEU A 264 -13.88 -0.18 -26.78
CA LEU A 264 -12.85 -0.72 -25.91
C LEU A 264 -12.80 -2.25 -25.92
N LEU A 265 -13.87 -2.94 -26.35
CA LEU A 265 -13.98 -4.41 -26.26
C LEU A 265 -12.98 -5.15 -27.15
N PRO A 266 -12.72 -4.76 -28.41
CA PRO A 266 -11.67 -5.39 -29.21
C PRO A 266 -10.27 -5.20 -28.62
N ARG A 267 -10.09 -4.22 -27.72
CA ARG A 267 -8.81 -3.97 -27.02
C ARG A 267 -8.60 -4.94 -25.85
N ALA A 268 -9.61 -5.69 -25.41
CA ALA A 268 -9.52 -6.55 -24.22
C ALA A 268 -8.47 -7.65 -24.33
N SER A 269 -8.44 -8.34 -25.48
CA SER A 269 -7.44 -9.37 -25.76
C SER A 269 -6.04 -8.76 -25.88
N LEU A 270 -5.93 -7.62 -26.56
CA LEU A 270 -4.67 -6.89 -26.75
C LEU A 270 -4.07 -6.42 -25.41
N VAL A 271 -4.89 -5.83 -24.54
CA VAL A 271 -4.44 -5.30 -23.24
C VAL A 271 -4.10 -6.43 -22.27
N ARG A 272 -4.84 -7.56 -22.28
CA ARG A 272 -4.48 -8.76 -21.50
C ARG A 272 -3.14 -9.34 -21.94
N GLU A 273 -2.93 -9.47 -23.25
CA GLU A 273 -1.67 -10.00 -23.77
C GLU A 273 -0.51 -9.03 -23.53
N ALA A 274 -0.76 -7.72 -23.64
CA ALA A 274 0.23 -6.70 -23.28
C ALA A 274 0.63 -6.78 -21.80
N LYS A 275 -0.33 -7.00 -20.89
CA LYS A 275 -0.04 -7.21 -19.46
C LYS A 275 0.82 -8.46 -19.25
N ARG A 276 0.46 -9.57 -19.89
CA ARG A 276 1.20 -10.82 -19.81
C ARG A 276 2.64 -10.68 -20.32
N LEU A 277 2.85 -9.95 -21.43
CA LEU A 277 4.18 -9.69 -21.98
C LEU A 277 5.04 -8.86 -21.02
N VAL A 278 4.45 -7.87 -20.35
CA VAL A 278 5.12 -7.05 -19.32
C VAL A 278 5.47 -7.89 -18.09
N GLU A 279 4.55 -8.71 -17.58
CA GLU A 279 4.74 -9.54 -16.38
C GLU A 279 5.76 -10.65 -16.57
N THR A 280 5.79 -11.26 -17.77
CA THR A 280 6.73 -12.35 -18.09
C THR A 280 8.13 -11.85 -18.46
N GLY A 281 8.34 -10.53 -18.54
CA GLY A 281 9.63 -9.94 -18.91
C GLY A 281 10.06 -10.22 -20.35
N SER A 282 9.12 -10.61 -21.21
CA SER A 282 9.38 -10.99 -22.61
C SER A 282 9.59 -9.79 -23.55
N ILE A 283 9.69 -8.58 -23.00
CA ILE A 283 9.83 -7.32 -23.74
C ILE A 283 11.27 -6.81 -23.57
N ASP A 284 11.91 -6.46 -24.68
CA ASP A 284 13.22 -5.80 -24.64
C ASP A 284 13.17 -4.52 -23.80
N LYS A 285 14.05 -4.45 -22.79
CA LYS A 285 14.05 -3.36 -21.80
C LYS A 285 14.06 -1.99 -22.49
N GLY A 286 12.99 -1.22 -22.24
CA GLY A 286 12.88 0.17 -22.66
C GLY A 286 12.34 0.40 -24.07
N HIS A 287 11.82 -0.62 -24.76
CA HIS A 287 11.19 -0.46 -26.08
C HIS A 287 9.77 -1.04 -26.13
N CYS A 288 8.88 -0.41 -26.89
CA CYS A 288 7.52 -0.89 -27.10
C CYS A 288 7.56 -2.21 -27.90
N PRO A 289 6.90 -3.29 -27.45
CA PRO A 289 6.89 -4.56 -28.18
C PRO A 289 6.11 -4.49 -29.51
N LEU A 290 5.36 -3.41 -29.76
CA LEU A 290 4.54 -3.24 -30.96
C LEU A 290 5.24 -2.36 -32.01
N CYS A 291 5.74 -1.18 -31.61
CA CYS A 291 6.33 -0.21 -32.54
C CYS A 291 7.85 -0.03 -32.39
N GLY A 292 8.49 -0.69 -31.41
CA GLY A 292 9.93 -0.60 -31.18
C GLY A 292 10.43 0.75 -30.66
N GLN A 293 9.55 1.72 -30.41
CA GLN A 293 9.94 3.03 -29.87
C GLN A 293 10.40 2.92 -28.43
N LYS A 294 11.26 3.83 -27.98
CA LYS A 294 11.73 3.87 -26.60
C LYS A 294 10.58 4.26 -25.67
N VAL A 295 10.25 3.41 -24.69
CA VAL A 295 9.18 3.65 -23.71
C VAL A 295 9.66 3.32 -22.31
N ASP A 296 9.30 4.16 -21.35
CA ASP A 296 9.49 3.84 -19.94
C ASP A 296 8.60 2.67 -19.53
N HIS A 297 9.23 1.60 -19.02
CA HIS A 297 8.56 0.34 -18.70
C HIS A 297 7.50 0.50 -17.61
N LYS A 298 7.75 1.36 -16.61
CA LYS A 298 6.80 1.62 -15.51
C LYS A 298 5.58 2.37 -16.02
N THR A 299 5.79 3.39 -16.85
CA THR A 299 4.70 4.16 -17.48
C THR A 299 3.87 3.29 -18.42
N LEU A 300 4.50 2.40 -19.18
CA LEU A 300 3.82 1.45 -20.05
C LEU A 300 2.98 0.44 -19.24
N ALA A 301 3.54 -0.15 -18.19
CA ALA A 301 2.84 -1.08 -17.31
C ALA A 301 1.59 -0.44 -16.67
N ARG A 302 1.74 0.76 -16.10
CA ARG A 302 0.61 1.49 -15.50
C ARG A 302 -0.46 1.87 -16.52
N ARG A 303 -0.08 2.27 -17.75
CA ARG A 303 -1.04 2.53 -18.83
C ARG A 303 -1.80 1.26 -19.24
N ILE A 304 -1.13 0.11 -19.25
CA ILE A 304 -1.75 -1.18 -19.55
C ILE A 304 -2.71 -1.60 -18.43
N GLU A 305 -2.35 -1.41 -17.16
CA GLU A 305 -3.22 -1.71 -16.02
C GLU A 305 -4.48 -0.84 -16.00
N ASN A 306 -4.34 0.47 -16.16
CA ASN A 306 -5.50 1.37 -16.25
C ASN A 306 -6.40 1.02 -17.45
N ALA A 307 -5.80 0.73 -18.60
CA ALA A 307 -6.56 0.30 -19.78
C ALA A 307 -7.24 -1.06 -19.53
N LEU A 308 -6.68 -1.94 -18.71
CA LEU A 308 -7.28 -3.23 -18.37
C LEU A 308 -8.51 -3.04 -17.48
N GLU A 309 -8.43 -2.17 -16.48
CA GLU A 309 -9.56 -1.82 -15.62
C GLU A 309 -10.71 -1.24 -16.43
N GLU A 310 -10.44 -0.23 -17.28
CA GLU A 310 -11.43 0.39 -18.15
C GLU A 310 -12.11 -0.63 -19.08
N VAL A 311 -11.32 -1.54 -19.67
CA VAL A 311 -11.85 -2.56 -20.59
C VAL A 311 -12.64 -3.65 -19.84
N MET A 312 -12.21 -4.03 -18.63
CA MET A 312 -12.94 -5.00 -17.81
C MET A 312 -14.28 -4.45 -17.33
N GLU A 313 -14.33 -3.16 -16.97
CA GLU A 313 -15.58 -2.48 -16.63
C GLU A 313 -16.53 -2.40 -17.82
N ALA A 314 -16.02 -2.00 -19.00
CA ALA A 314 -16.79 -1.99 -20.24
C ALA A 314 -17.33 -3.39 -20.63
N SER A 315 -16.55 -4.46 -20.39
CA SER A 315 -16.97 -5.84 -20.62
C SER A 315 -18.12 -6.26 -19.69
N ARG A 316 -18.07 -5.86 -18.42
CA ARG A 316 -19.14 -6.16 -17.44
C ARG A 316 -20.43 -5.42 -17.76
N ASP A 317 -20.32 -4.15 -18.14
CA ASP A 317 -21.47 -3.37 -18.59
C ASP A 317 -22.10 -4.00 -19.83
N LEU A 318 -21.30 -4.45 -20.79
CA LEU A 318 -21.82 -5.12 -21.97
C LEU A 318 -22.59 -6.39 -21.65
N GLU A 319 -22.06 -7.28 -20.82
CA GLU A 319 -22.78 -8.49 -20.39
C GLU A 319 -24.12 -8.13 -19.74
N ARG A 320 -24.10 -7.12 -18.85
CA ARG A 320 -25.29 -6.62 -18.17
C ARG A 320 -26.38 -6.11 -19.11
N PHE A 321 -26.02 -5.43 -20.19
CA PHE A 321 -26.97 -4.87 -21.17
C PHE A 321 -27.31 -5.84 -22.32
N ARG A 322 -26.43 -6.81 -22.61
CA ARG A 322 -26.63 -7.83 -23.66
C ARG A 322 -27.71 -8.84 -23.27
N ASP A 323 -27.64 -9.38 -22.05
CA ASP A 323 -28.52 -10.47 -21.62
C ASP A 323 -30.01 -10.14 -21.76
N PRO A 324 -30.49 -8.95 -21.36
CA PRO A 324 -31.89 -8.57 -21.55
C PRO A 324 -32.32 -8.45 -23.01
N VAL A 325 -31.45 -7.99 -23.92
CA VAL A 325 -31.77 -7.83 -25.34
C VAL A 325 -31.72 -9.17 -26.07
N ALA A 326 -30.79 -10.05 -25.69
CA ALA A 326 -30.75 -11.43 -26.16
C ALA A 326 -32.02 -12.19 -25.75
N GLN A 327 -32.45 -12.05 -24.49
CA GLN A 327 -33.72 -12.63 -24.02
C GLN A 327 -34.92 -12.11 -24.83
N GLN A 328 -34.95 -10.83 -25.20
CA GLN A 328 -36.00 -10.29 -26.05
C GLN A 328 -35.98 -10.86 -27.47
N ALA A 329 -34.81 -11.18 -28.03
CA ALA A 329 -34.73 -11.85 -29.33
C ALA A 329 -35.32 -13.27 -29.27
N ASP A 330 -35.03 -14.01 -28.21
CA ASP A 330 -35.55 -15.36 -27.96
C ASP A 330 -37.08 -15.34 -27.78
N ASP A 331 -37.58 -14.33 -27.05
CA ASP A 331 -39.02 -14.12 -26.85
C ASP A 331 -39.72 -13.83 -28.20
N LEU A 332 -39.10 -12.99 -29.05
CA LEU A 332 -39.62 -12.67 -30.40
C LEU A 332 -39.60 -13.87 -31.35
N GLU A 333 -38.55 -14.69 -31.31
CA GLU A 333 -38.44 -15.95 -32.06
C GLU A 333 -39.55 -16.93 -31.64
N THR A 334 -39.76 -17.09 -30.33
CA THR A 334 -40.84 -17.92 -29.76
C THR A 334 -42.23 -17.42 -30.20
N ILE A 335 -42.43 -16.10 -30.20
CA ILE A 335 -43.65 -15.42 -30.67
C ILE A 335 -43.89 -15.71 -32.16
N HIS A 336 -42.84 -15.67 -32.97
CA HIS A 336 -42.90 -15.92 -34.41
C HIS A 336 -43.24 -17.38 -34.71
N ASP A 337 -42.50 -18.32 -34.12
CA ASP A 337 -42.67 -19.76 -34.37
C ASP A 337 -44.03 -20.27 -33.93
N LYS A 338 -44.55 -19.76 -32.80
CA LYS A 338 -45.91 -20.08 -32.36
C LYS A 338 -46.95 -19.67 -33.40
N ARG A 339 -46.78 -18.51 -34.05
CA ARG A 339 -47.72 -18.02 -35.08
C ARG A 339 -47.53 -18.74 -36.41
N ARG A 340 -46.30 -19.10 -36.77
CA ARG A 340 -46.02 -19.94 -37.94
C ARG A 340 -46.67 -21.31 -37.81
N SER A 341 -46.55 -21.94 -36.64
CA SER A 341 -47.23 -23.20 -36.33
C SER A 341 -48.75 -23.09 -36.47
N ILE A 342 -49.36 -22.00 -35.96
CA ILE A 342 -50.79 -21.75 -36.13
C ILE A 342 -51.15 -21.56 -37.61
N HIS A 343 -50.38 -20.77 -38.36
CA HIS A 343 -50.61 -20.54 -39.78
C HIS A 343 -50.53 -21.85 -40.61
N ASP A 344 -49.50 -22.66 -40.38
CA ASP A 344 -49.29 -23.93 -41.09
C ASP A 344 -50.40 -24.94 -40.78
N ARG A 345 -50.87 -24.98 -39.51
CA ARG A 345 -52.04 -25.78 -39.11
C ARG A 345 -53.34 -25.27 -39.73
N ALA A 346 -53.52 -23.95 -39.84
CA ALA A 346 -54.70 -23.36 -40.48
C ALA A 346 -54.80 -23.76 -41.96
N LEU A 347 -53.66 -23.70 -42.68
CA LEU A 347 -53.54 -24.14 -44.07
C LEU A 347 -53.86 -25.63 -44.24
N ALA A 348 -53.33 -26.49 -43.35
CA ALA A 348 -53.63 -27.92 -43.35
C ALA A 348 -55.12 -28.22 -43.12
N MET A 349 -55.83 -27.33 -42.42
CA MET A 349 -57.28 -27.42 -42.16
C MET A 349 -58.15 -26.70 -43.20
N GLY A 350 -57.56 -26.14 -44.27
CA GLY A 350 -58.27 -25.40 -45.32
C GLY A 350 -58.83 -24.04 -44.87
N LEU A 351 -58.28 -23.45 -43.81
CA LEU A 351 -58.66 -22.15 -43.28
C LEU A 351 -57.71 -21.06 -43.81
N GLU A 352 -58.26 -20.00 -44.39
CA GLU A 352 -57.46 -18.88 -44.91
C GLU A 352 -57.07 -17.92 -43.78
N LEU A 353 -55.78 -17.87 -43.46
CA LEU A 353 -55.16 -16.81 -42.66
C LEU A 353 -54.18 -16.01 -43.53
N PRO A 354 -54.01 -14.70 -43.27
CA PRO A 354 -52.94 -13.93 -43.89
C PRO A 354 -51.57 -14.53 -43.50
N PRO A 355 -50.53 -14.35 -44.34
CA PRO A 355 -49.19 -14.81 -44.02
C PRO A 355 -48.71 -14.19 -42.70
N VAL A 356 -47.94 -14.95 -41.92
CA VAL A 356 -47.37 -14.47 -40.66
C VAL A 356 -46.43 -13.30 -40.95
N PRO A 357 -46.60 -12.14 -40.30
CA PRO A 357 -45.67 -11.03 -40.45
C PRO A 357 -44.27 -11.44 -40.02
N ASP A 358 -43.27 -11.06 -40.82
CA ASP A 358 -41.88 -11.28 -40.48
C ASP A 358 -41.50 -10.48 -39.22
N ILE A 359 -40.88 -11.15 -38.26
CA ILE A 359 -40.44 -10.56 -36.99
C ILE A 359 -38.91 -10.53 -37.03
N PRO A 360 -38.27 -9.37 -36.84
CA PRO A 360 -36.82 -9.22 -37.03
C PRO A 360 -35.98 -9.77 -35.86
N HIS A 361 -36.28 -10.98 -35.37
CA HIS A 361 -35.56 -11.66 -34.28
C HIS A 361 -34.14 -12.06 -34.70
N ALA A 362 -33.96 -12.59 -35.91
CA ALA A 362 -32.64 -12.89 -36.47
C ALA A 362 -31.79 -11.63 -36.63
N ALA A 363 -32.37 -10.57 -37.19
CA ALA A 363 -31.69 -9.27 -37.33
C ALA A 363 -31.36 -8.63 -35.97
N LEU A 364 -32.20 -8.82 -34.96
CA LEU A 364 -31.90 -8.39 -33.58
C LEU A 364 -30.69 -9.13 -33.02
N ARG A 365 -30.64 -10.46 -33.16
CA ARG A 365 -29.54 -11.32 -32.70
C ARG A 365 -28.24 -10.97 -33.44
N GLU A 366 -28.31 -10.79 -34.76
CA GLU A 366 -27.18 -10.35 -35.58
C GLU A 366 -26.64 -8.99 -35.13
N ASN A 367 -27.51 -8.01 -34.84
CA ASN A 367 -27.07 -6.71 -34.34
C ASN A 367 -26.44 -6.82 -32.94
N VAL A 368 -26.98 -7.65 -32.07
CA VAL A 368 -26.41 -7.89 -30.73
C VAL A 368 -25.02 -8.55 -30.84
N ASP A 369 -24.89 -9.58 -31.69
CA ASP A 369 -23.62 -10.28 -31.90
C ASP A 369 -22.59 -9.40 -32.63
N ALA A 370 -23.04 -8.51 -33.52
CA ALA A 370 -22.22 -7.53 -34.21
C ALA A 370 -21.92 -6.26 -33.38
N LEU A 371 -22.40 -6.17 -32.13
CA LEU A 371 -22.26 -4.98 -31.28
C LEU A 371 -22.79 -3.70 -31.94
N ALA A 372 -23.92 -3.82 -32.63
CA ALA A 372 -24.53 -2.76 -33.42
C ALA A 372 -25.85 -2.27 -32.79
N PRO A 373 -26.22 -1.00 -33.06
CA PRO A 373 -27.49 -0.46 -32.62
C PRO A 373 -28.67 -1.14 -33.33
N VAL A 374 -29.72 -1.37 -32.58
CA VAL A 374 -30.96 -2.02 -32.97
C VAL A 374 -31.99 -0.97 -33.37
N LYS A 375 -32.65 -1.18 -34.52
CA LYS A 375 -33.73 -0.31 -34.99
C LYS A 375 -35.05 -0.63 -34.27
N ILE A 376 -35.36 0.14 -33.23
CA ILE A 376 -36.58 -0.02 -32.42
C ILE A 376 -37.86 0.10 -33.27
N ASP A 377 -37.87 1.01 -34.25
CA ASP A 377 -39.03 1.23 -35.13
C ASP A 377 -39.38 0.01 -35.98
N ALA A 378 -38.38 -0.78 -36.38
CA ALA A 378 -38.61 -2.01 -37.14
C ALA A 378 -39.31 -3.07 -36.27
N ILE A 379 -38.90 -3.17 -34.99
CA ILE A 379 -39.50 -4.11 -34.03
C ILE A 379 -40.93 -3.69 -33.69
N THR A 380 -41.15 -2.41 -33.36
CA THR A 380 -42.49 -1.91 -33.01
C THR A 380 -43.47 -1.99 -34.18
N SER A 381 -43.01 -1.70 -35.41
CA SER A 381 -43.81 -1.86 -36.63
C SER A 381 -44.19 -3.33 -36.86
N ALA A 382 -43.22 -4.25 -36.77
CA ALA A 382 -43.49 -5.70 -36.90
C ALA A 382 -44.48 -6.19 -35.85
N LEU A 383 -44.31 -5.80 -34.59
CA LEU A 383 -45.23 -6.13 -33.50
C LEU A 383 -46.64 -5.56 -33.71
N SER A 384 -46.77 -4.43 -34.40
CA SER A 384 -48.07 -3.86 -34.75
C SER A 384 -48.81 -4.68 -35.81
N GLU A 385 -48.08 -5.23 -36.80
CA GLU A 385 -48.61 -6.14 -37.81
C GLU A 385 -48.97 -7.50 -37.19
N VAL A 386 -48.16 -7.99 -36.26
CA VAL A 386 -48.47 -9.19 -35.47
C VAL A 386 -49.77 -9.02 -34.68
N ARG A 387 -50.01 -7.85 -34.07
CA ARG A 387 -51.29 -7.56 -33.40
C ARG A 387 -52.47 -7.46 -34.36
N LYS A 388 -52.27 -7.13 -35.64
CA LYS A 388 -53.33 -7.20 -36.66
C LYS A 388 -53.59 -8.65 -37.06
N TRP A 389 -52.54 -9.44 -37.24
CA TRP A 389 -52.62 -10.87 -37.52
C TRP A 389 -53.36 -11.62 -36.40
N ASP A 390 -53.01 -11.38 -35.14
CA ASP A 390 -53.67 -11.98 -33.96
C ASP A 390 -55.18 -11.66 -33.93
N ARG A 391 -55.58 -10.45 -34.37
CA ARG A 391 -56.99 -10.06 -34.47
C ARG A 391 -57.73 -10.80 -35.58
N GLU A 392 -57.10 -11.03 -36.72
CA GLU A 392 -57.70 -11.83 -37.81
C GLU A 392 -57.81 -13.30 -37.42
N ALA A 393 -56.78 -13.88 -36.80
CA ALA A 393 -56.82 -15.22 -36.22
C ALA A 393 -57.94 -15.33 -35.17
N GLY A 394 -58.06 -14.34 -34.28
CA GLY A 394 -59.14 -14.27 -33.28
C GLY A 394 -60.55 -14.18 -33.88
N LYS A 395 -60.74 -13.49 -35.01
CA LYS A 395 -62.03 -13.47 -35.75
C LYS A 395 -62.36 -14.84 -36.33
N LEU A 396 -61.36 -15.54 -36.87
CA LEU A 396 -61.50 -16.89 -37.40
C LEU A 396 -61.92 -17.86 -36.29
N ALA A 397 -61.32 -17.73 -35.10
CA ALA A 397 -61.68 -18.52 -33.93
C ALA A 397 -63.07 -18.22 -33.35
N ARG A 398 -63.66 -17.04 -33.63
CA ARG A 398 -65.04 -16.70 -33.26
C ARG A 398 -66.08 -17.22 -34.26
N LYS A 399 -65.72 -17.36 -35.54
CA LYS A 399 -66.60 -17.92 -36.58
C LYS A 399 -66.69 -19.44 -36.52
N ALA A 400 -65.64 -20.11 -36.06
CA ALA A 400 -65.68 -21.54 -35.75
C ALA A 400 -66.36 -21.73 -34.38
N SER A 401 -67.62 -22.16 -34.37
CA SER A 401 -68.33 -22.46 -33.12
C SER A 401 -67.61 -23.60 -32.37
N PRO A 402 -67.39 -23.51 -31.05
CA PRO A 402 -66.84 -24.62 -30.28
C PRO A 402 -67.93 -25.70 -30.14
N SER A 403 -67.58 -26.96 -30.35
CA SER A 403 -68.26 -28.06 -29.69
C SER A 403 -68.03 -27.93 -28.18
N GLN A 404 -68.94 -28.46 -27.35
CA GLN A 404 -68.66 -28.52 -25.92
C GLN A 404 -67.46 -29.45 -25.71
N PRO A 405 -66.44 -29.02 -24.94
CA PRO A 405 -65.29 -29.88 -24.67
C PRO A 405 -65.81 -31.13 -23.98
N SER A 406 -65.44 -32.29 -24.52
CA SER A 406 -65.79 -33.54 -23.86
C SER A 406 -65.08 -33.57 -22.51
N THR A 407 -65.59 -34.36 -21.57
CA THR A 407 -64.94 -34.58 -20.26
C THR A 407 -63.49 -35.03 -20.41
N ARG A 408 -63.14 -35.62 -21.56
CA ARG A 408 -61.80 -36.11 -21.91
C ARG A 408 -60.83 -35.00 -22.34
N ASP A 409 -61.30 -33.96 -23.03
CA ASP A 409 -60.45 -32.84 -23.46
C ASP A 409 -59.96 -32.00 -22.26
N THR A 410 -60.81 -31.83 -21.25
CA THR A 410 -60.45 -31.15 -20.00
C THR A 410 -59.38 -31.93 -19.23
N GLN A 411 -59.44 -33.27 -19.28
CA GLN A 411 -58.47 -34.13 -18.62
C GLN A 411 -57.11 -34.14 -19.32
N LEU A 412 -57.07 -34.04 -20.66
CA LEU A 412 -55.82 -33.93 -21.43
C LEU A 412 -55.10 -32.59 -21.19
N VAL A 413 -55.83 -31.48 -21.01
CA VAL A 413 -55.25 -30.18 -20.62
C VAL A 413 -54.63 -30.24 -19.21
N MET A 414 -55.28 -30.92 -18.27
CA MET A 414 -54.71 -31.17 -16.94
C MET A 414 -53.42 -31.99 -17.00
N LEU A 415 -53.35 -33.01 -17.87
CA LEU A 415 -52.13 -33.81 -18.07
C LEU A 415 -50.98 -32.96 -18.63
N ALA A 416 -51.25 -32.10 -19.61
CA ALA A 416 -50.23 -31.20 -20.18
C ALA A 416 -49.69 -30.22 -19.13
N ALA A 417 -50.57 -29.65 -18.30
CA ALA A 417 -50.17 -28.77 -17.20
C ALA A 417 -49.30 -29.49 -16.15
N LEU A 418 -49.64 -30.75 -15.82
CA LEU A 418 -48.86 -31.58 -14.91
C LEU A 418 -47.46 -31.87 -15.47
N CYS A 419 -47.36 -32.22 -16.75
CA CYS A 419 -46.06 -32.45 -17.41
C CYS A 419 -45.20 -31.19 -17.44
N GLN A 420 -45.80 -30.01 -17.65
CA GLN A 420 -45.09 -28.74 -17.56
C GLN A 420 -44.56 -28.47 -16.15
N GLN A 421 -45.32 -28.79 -15.11
CA GLN A 421 -44.85 -28.69 -13.72
C GLN A 421 -43.70 -29.65 -13.42
N VAL A 422 -43.75 -30.88 -13.95
CA VAL A 422 -42.65 -31.86 -13.84
C VAL A 422 -41.38 -31.34 -14.53
N ASN A 423 -41.50 -30.75 -15.72
CA ASN A 423 -40.35 -30.18 -16.43
C ASN A 423 -39.75 -28.97 -15.68
N ALA A 424 -40.59 -28.10 -15.13
CA ALA A 424 -40.15 -26.98 -14.31
C ALA A 424 -39.42 -27.45 -13.03
N TRP A 425 -39.95 -28.49 -12.37
CA TRP A 425 -39.31 -29.11 -11.21
C TRP A 425 -37.94 -29.70 -11.57
N ARG A 426 -37.85 -30.48 -12.65
CA ARG A 426 -36.58 -31.09 -13.12
C ARG A 426 -35.53 -30.05 -13.45
N PHE A 427 -35.93 -28.96 -14.11
CA PHE A 427 -35.03 -27.84 -14.39
C PHE A 427 -34.53 -27.18 -13.09
N ALA A 428 -35.43 -26.94 -12.13
CA ALA A 428 -35.09 -26.39 -10.83
C ALA A 428 -34.17 -27.33 -10.03
N GLU A 429 -34.38 -28.65 -10.06
CA GLU A 429 -33.46 -29.64 -9.46
C GLU A 429 -32.07 -29.59 -10.08
N LYS A 430 -31.96 -29.59 -11.42
CA LYS A 430 -30.67 -29.50 -12.12
C LYS A 430 -29.93 -28.20 -11.77
N LYS A 431 -30.67 -27.08 -11.68
CA LYS A 431 -30.15 -25.76 -11.26
C LYS A 431 -29.68 -25.78 -9.80
N ALA A 432 -30.48 -26.34 -8.88
CA ALA A 432 -30.13 -26.50 -7.47
C ALA A 432 -28.88 -27.37 -7.30
N ALA A 433 -28.79 -28.50 -8.01
CA ALA A 433 -27.63 -29.39 -7.98
C ALA A 433 -26.36 -28.69 -8.49
N ARG A 434 -26.46 -27.88 -9.56
CA ARG A 434 -25.32 -27.08 -10.06
C ARG A 434 -24.89 -26.02 -9.04
N ALA A 435 -25.84 -25.31 -8.42
CA ALA A 435 -25.54 -24.32 -7.40
C ALA A 435 -24.93 -24.95 -6.14
N GLY A 436 -25.41 -26.14 -5.73
CA GLY A 436 -24.84 -26.94 -4.64
C GLY A 436 -23.39 -27.36 -4.90
N ARG A 437 -23.08 -27.86 -6.10
CA ARG A 437 -21.68 -28.19 -6.48
C ARG A 437 -20.76 -26.96 -6.45
N ALA A 438 -21.26 -25.81 -6.88
CA ALA A 438 -20.50 -24.56 -6.84
C ALA A 438 -20.24 -24.08 -5.38
N LEU A 439 -21.25 -24.19 -4.51
CA LEU A 439 -21.10 -23.91 -3.09
C LEU A 439 -20.08 -24.83 -2.43
N ASP A 440 -20.18 -26.15 -2.65
CA ASP A 440 -19.27 -27.14 -2.08
C ASP A 440 -17.81 -26.89 -2.52
N LEU A 441 -17.59 -26.51 -3.79
CA LEU A 441 -16.26 -26.09 -4.24
C LEU A 441 -15.78 -24.82 -3.50
N ALA A 442 -16.65 -23.80 -3.36
CA ALA A 442 -16.29 -22.56 -2.69
C ALA A 442 -16.01 -22.74 -1.19
N GLU A 443 -16.75 -23.61 -0.51
CA GLU A 443 -16.50 -24.00 0.88
C GLU A 443 -15.14 -24.70 1.00
N ARG A 444 -14.85 -25.70 0.16
CA ARG A 444 -13.56 -26.38 0.14
C ARG A 444 -12.38 -25.44 -0.12
N VAL A 445 -12.50 -24.52 -1.07
CA VAL A 445 -11.45 -23.53 -1.36
C VAL A 445 -11.25 -22.57 -0.18
N PHE A 446 -12.32 -22.06 0.40
CA PHE A 446 -12.25 -21.15 1.55
C PHE A 446 -11.63 -21.83 2.78
N ASP A 447 -12.04 -23.06 3.08
CA ASP A 447 -11.53 -23.82 4.22
C ASP A 447 -10.05 -24.21 4.05
N ALA A 448 -9.65 -24.61 2.83
CA ALA A 448 -8.26 -24.88 2.50
C ALA A 448 -7.39 -23.62 2.66
N TYR A 449 -7.86 -22.48 2.15
CA TYR A 449 -7.16 -21.20 2.30
C TYR A 449 -7.04 -20.79 3.77
N GLN A 450 -8.13 -20.87 4.54
CA GLN A 450 -8.15 -20.50 5.95
C GLN A 450 -7.21 -21.38 6.78
N THR A 451 -7.16 -22.68 6.47
CA THR A 451 -6.26 -23.63 7.13
C THR A 451 -4.81 -23.28 6.83
N LYS A 452 -4.46 -23.11 5.54
CA LYS A 452 -3.10 -22.79 5.13
C LYS A 452 -2.62 -21.44 5.69
N GLN A 453 -3.48 -20.41 5.64
CA GLN A 453 -3.19 -19.10 6.23
C GLN A 453 -2.88 -19.21 7.73
N LYS A 454 -3.68 -19.98 8.48
CA LYS A 454 -3.49 -20.17 9.93
C LYS A 454 -2.19 -20.90 10.23
N GLU A 455 -1.86 -21.93 9.45
CA GLU A 455 -0.60 -22.67 9.58
C GLU A 455 0.61 -21.77 9.35
N ASP A 456 0.64 -21.06 8.22
CA ASP A 456 1.77 -20.20 7.82
C ASP A 456 1.96 -19.04 8.81
N LEU A 457 0.85 -18.42 9.26
CA LEU A 457 0.90 -17.39 10.30
C LEU A 457 1.45 -17.93 11.62
N THR A 458 1.01 -19.12 12.03
CA THR A 458 1.48 -19.75 13.28
C THR A 458 2.97 -20.05 13.21
N GLU A 459 3.46 -20.54 12.07
CA GLU A 459 4.88 -20.80 11.84
C GLU A 459 5.71 -19.50 11.85
N LEU A 460 5.21 -18.46 11.20
CA LEU A 460 5.82 -17.13 11.19
C LEU A 460 5.90 -16.53 12.61
N LEU A 461 4.80 -16.57 13.38
CA LEU A 461 4.78 -16.10 14.77
C LEU A 461 5.74 -16.89 15.66
N LYS A 462 5.86 -18.20 15.46
CA LYS A 462 6.86 -19.03 16.18
C LYS A 462 8.29 -18.61 15.85
N ARG A 463 8.59 -18.35 14.57
CA ARG A 463 9.92 -17.90 14.13
C ARG A 463 10.29 -16.55 14.77
N ILE A 464 9.37 -15.58 14.77
CA ILE A 464 9.55 -14.29 15.42
C ILE A 464 9.73 -14.49 16.92
N SER A 465 8.83 -15.24 17.57
CA SER A 465 8.87 -15.47 19.03
C SER A 465 10.19 -16.04 19.49
N ARG A 466 10.73 -17.03 18.77
CA ARG A 466 12.06 -17.59 19.05
C ARG A 466 13.14 -16.51 19.01
N ARG A 467 13.14 -15.67 17.96
CA ARG A 467 14.14 -14.63 17.81
C ARG A 467 14.01 -13.53 18.87
N VAL A 468 12.78 -13.17 19.24
CA VAL A 468 12.52 -12.24 20.35
C VAL A 468 13.06 -12.81 21.66
N GLY A 469 12.82 -14.09 21.93
CA GLY A 469 13.36 -14.78 23.10
C GLY A 469 14.89 -14.72 23.16
N GLU A 470 15.58 -15.06 22.06
CA GLU A 470 17.04 -14.98 21.96
C GLU A 470 17.58 -13.58 22.28
N ILE A 471 16.99 -12.53 21.69
CA ILE A 471 17.40 -11.14 21.92
C ILE A 471 17.11 -10.71 23.36
N TYR A 472 15.95 -11.10 23.90
CA TYR A 472 15.54 -10.76 25.25
C TYR A 472 16.46 -11.41 26.30
N SER A 473 16.77 -12.70 26.14
CA SER A 473 17.72 -13.40 27.02
C SER A 473 19.12 -12.81 26.98
N ALA A 474 19.56 -12.27 25.83
CA ALA A 474 20.84 -11.56 25.73
C ALA A 474 20.85 -10.24 26.50
N LEU A 475 19.70 -9.56 26.63
CA LEU A 475 19.55 -8.36 27.46
C LEU A 475 19.41 -8.67 28.96
N HIS A 476 18.91 -9.86 29.29
CA HIS A 476 18.58 -10.30 30.65
C HIS A 476 19.20 -11.67 31.01
N PRO A 477 20.54 -11.82 30.97
CA PRO A 477 21.21 -13.08 31.30
C PRO A 477 20.93 -13.52 32.74
N GLY A 478 20.58 -14.80 32.91
CA GLY A 478 20.36 -15.40 34.23
C GLY A 478 18.96 -15.20 34.82
N GLU A 479 18.07 -14.50 34.12
CA GLU A 479 16.65 -14.46 34.45
C GLU A 479 15.92 -15.62 33.75
N ASP A 480 15.20 -16.42 34.54
CA ASP A 480 14.42 -17.58 34.08
C ASP A 480 13.08 -17.11 33.44
N LEU A 481 13.20 -16.31 32.38
CA LEU A 481 12.11 -15.79 31.56
C LEU A 481 12.14 -16.51 30.20
N ASP A 482 12.08 -17.83 30.26
CA ASP A 482 12.46 -18.76 29.19
C ASP A 482 11.55 -18.76 27.93
N ALA A 483 10.46 -17.98 27.89
CA ALA A 483 9.57 -18.01 26.73
C ALA A 483 8.74 -16.74 26.56
N VAL A 484 9.38 -15.63 26.21
CA VAL A 484 8.68 -14.55 25.52
C VAL A 484 8.16 -15.06 24.18
N SER A 485 6.87 -14.90 23.91
CA SER A 485 6.32 -15.19 22.59
C SER A 485 5.21 -14.23 22.18
N VAL A 486 5.00 -14.12 20.87
CA VAL A 486 3.86 -13.45 20.26
C VAL A 486 2.85 -14.54 19.90
N GLU A 487 1.70 -14.54 20.58
CA GLU A 487 0.72 -15.62 20.45
C GLU A 487 -0.58 -15.13 19.83
N PRO A 488 -1.24 -15.95 18.99
CA PRO A 488 -2.60 -15.65 18.53
C PRO A 488 -3.58 -15.75 19.72
N TRP A 489 -4.34 -14.69 19.94
CA TRP A 489 -5.40 -14.61 20.96
C TRP A 489 -6.78 -14.93 20.37
N THR A 490 -7.07 -14.43 19.17
CA THR A 490 -8.29 -14.71 18.39
C THR A 490 -7.96 -14.78 16.90
N ALA A 491 -8.95 -15.03 16.04
CA ALA A 491 -8.79 -14.99 14.59
C ALA A 491 -8.33 -13.63 14.03
N LYS A 492 -8.40 -12.54 14.83
CA LYS A 492 -7.93 -11.19 14.50
C LYS A 492 -7.29 -10.52 15.72
N GLY A 493 -6.41 -11.22 16.42
CA GLY A 493 -5.81 -10.72 17.66
C GLY A 493 -4.52 -11.46 18.01
N VAL A 494 -3.47 -10.71 18.31
CA VAL A 494 -2.22 -11.21 18.90
C VAL A 494 -2.00 -10.59 20.27
N GLU A 495 -1.34 -11.32 21.15
CA GLU A 495 -0.90 -10.81 22.44
C GLU A 495 0.52 -11.29 22.74
N LEU A 496 1.28 -10.44 23.44
CA LEU A 496 2.57 -10.85 24.00
C LEU A 496 2.31 -11.75 25.21
N ALA A 497 3.02 -12.86 25.26
CA ALA A 497 2.99 -13.80 26.37
C ALA A 497 4.39 -13.95 26.95
N ILE A 498 4.47 -14.04 28.27
CA ILE A 498 5.70 -14.36 28.97
C ILE A 498 5.43 -15.45 30.00
N GLU A 499 6.41 -16.31 30.22
CA GLU A 499 6.41 -17.23 31.35
C GLU A 499 7.08 -16.55 32.54
N PHE A 500 6.34 -16.45 33.65
CA PHE A 500 6.79 -15.79 34.87
C PHE A 500 6.56 -16.75 36.05
N TYR A 501 7.64 -17.30 36.61
CA TYR A 501 7.61 -18.28 37.71
C TYR A 501 6.64 -19.45 37.50
N GLY A 502 6.71 -20.10 36.33
CA GLY A 502 5.85 -21.24 35.97
C GLY A 502 4.38 -20.87 35.67
N SER A 503 4.08 -19.57 35.56
CA SER A 503 2.76 -19.07 35.17
C SER A 503 2.83 -18.29 33.86
N ARG A 504 1.96 -18.62 32.90
CA ARG A 504 1.87 -17.94 31.61
C ARG A 504 1.05 -16.65 31.75
N GLN A 505 1.67 -15.49 31.54
CA GLN A 505 1.06 -14.18 31.72
C GLN A 505 0.76 -13.49 30.39
N ARG A 506 -0.46 -12.94 30.25
CA ARG A 506 -0.99 -12.29 29.04
C ARG A 506 -1.95 -11.14 29.41
N PRO A 507 -1.63 -9.85 29.16
CA PRO A 507 -0.37 -9.32 28.62
C PRO A 507 0.71 -9.19 29.72
N PRO A 508 1.99 -8.96 29.35
CA PRO A 508 3.09 -8.94 30.31
C PRO A 508 3.14 -7.70 31.22
N HIS A 509 2.35 -6.65 30.94
CA HIS A 509 2.40 -5.38 31.67
C HIS A 509 2.01 -5.48 33.16
N GLY A 510 1.25 -6.51 33.54
CA GLY A 510 0.84 -6.72 34.93
C GLY A 510 1.93 -7.34 35.82
N VAL A 511 3.01 -7.84 35.22
CA VAL A 511 4.08 -8.57 35.94
C VAL A 511 5.49 -8.05 35.64
N LEU A 512 5.69 -7.37 34.50
CA LEU A 512 6.97 -6.79 34.12
C LEU A 512 7.08 -5.31 34.50
N SER A 513 8.28 -4.89 34.88
CA SER A 513 8.60 -3.47 35.05
C SER A 513 8.70 -2.76 33.70
N GLU A 514 8.71 -1.43 33.72
CA GLU A 514 8.85 -0.60 32.53
C GLU A 514 10.15 -0.88 31.76
N SER A 515 11.27 -1.15 32.46
CA SER A 515 12.54 -1.51 31.83
C SER A 515 12.45 -2.83 31.05
N HIS A 516 11.78 -3.84 31.61
CA HIS A 516 11.58 -5.13 30.92
C HIS A 516 10.63 -5.00 29.72
N LEU A 517 9.59 -4.17 29.83
CA LEU A 517 8.69 -3.88 28.71
C LEU A 517 9.43 -3.16 27.57
N ASN A 518 10.31 -2.22 27.88
CA ASN A 518 11.12 -1.54 26.87
C ASN A 518 12.14 -2.50 26.21
N SER A 519 12.82 -3.37 26.98
CA SER A 519 13.69 -4.41 26.42
C SER A 519 12.94 -5.39 25.51
N LEU A 520 11.75 -5.81 25.91
CA LEU A 520 10.88 -6.68 25.11
C LEU A 520 10.51 -6.04 23.78
N ALA A 521 10.22 -4.75 23.82
CA ALA A 521 9.83 -3.98 22.66
C ALA A 521 10.99 -3.77 21.67
N ILE A 522 12.20 -3.49 22.18
CA ILE A 522 13.42 -3.47 21.38
C ILE A 522 13.68 -4.84 20.74
N ALA A 523 13.54 -5.92 21.51
CA ALA A 523 13.71 -7.28 21.01
C ALA A 523 12.72 -7.62 19.88
N LEU A 524 11.45 -7.23 20.04
CA LEU A 524 10.42 -7.38 19.00
C LEU A 524 10.78 -6.59 17.74
N PHE A 525 11.11 -5.31 17.86
CA PHE A 525 11.49 -4.47 16.72
C PHE A 525 12.66 -5.06 15.94
N LEU A 526 13.73 -5.43 16.65
CA LEU A 526 14.94 -5.99 16.04
C LEU A 526 14.66 -7.34 15.35
N ALA A 527 13.87 -8.22 15.98
CA ALA A 527 13.48 -9.50 15.39
C ALA A 527 12.61 -9.32 14.14
N MET A 528 11.70 -8.36 14.15
CA MET A 528 10.84 -8.02 13.01
C MET A 528 11.68 -7.48 11.85
N ALA A 529 12.56 -6.51 12.12
CA ALA A 529 13.45 -5.95 11.11
C ALA A 529 14.32 -7.04 10.47
N GLU A 530 14.92 -7.94 11.26
CA GLU A 530 15.73 -9.04 10.73
C GLU A 530 14.92 -10.06 9.91
N SER A 531 13.63 -10.23 10.22
CA SER A 531 12.79 -11.24 9.59
C SER A 531 12.11 -10.78 8.30
N PHE A 532 11.81 -9.49 8.16
CA PHE A 532 10.92 -8.95 7.12
C PHE A 532 11.56 -7.92 6.19
N ASN A 533 12.64 -7.26 6.61
CA ASN A 533 13.28 -6.27 5.75
C ASN A 533 14.04 -6.96 4.61
N GLU A 534 13.69 -6.60 3.38
CA GLU A 534 14.29 -7.15 2.16
C GLU A 534 15.22 -6.13 1.48
N GLN A 535 14.82 -4.85 1.52
CA GLN A 535 15.52 -3.76 0.84
C GLN A 535 16.31 -2.90 1.81
N ILE A 536 15.77 -2.59 2.99
CA ILE A 536 16.47 -1.72 3.94
C ILE A 536 17.54 -2.53 4.68
N GLY A 537 18.76 -2.00 4.69
CA GLY A 537 19.93 -2.57 5.38
C GLY A 537 20.39 -1.75 6.58
N PHE A 538 19.59 -0.79 7.04
CA PHE A 538 19.88 0.07 8.18
C PHE A 538 18.72 0.10 9.20
N LEU A 539 19.05 0.34 10.47
CA LEU A 539 18.08 0.54 11.56
C LEU A 539 18.40 1.84 12.28
N LEU A 540 17.37 2.61 12.60
CA LEU A 540 17.41 3.90 13.25
C LEU A 540 16.76 3.79 14.62
N LEU A 541 17.53 4.03 15.68
CA LEU A 541 17.09 3.98 17.06
C LEU A 541 17.12 5.41 17.63
N ASP A 542 15.96 6.05 17.77
CA ASP A 542 15.81 7.42 18.29
C ASP A 542 15.34 7.37 19.76
N ASP A 543 16.32 7.51 20.65
CA ASP A 543 16.13 7.66 22.09
C ASP A 543 15.41 6.49 22.78
N VAL A 544 15.83 5.27 22.45
CA VAL A 544 15.19 4.01 22.88
C VAL A 544 15.56 3.55 24.29
N ILE A 545 16.39 4.31 25.01
CA ILE A 545 17.07 3.88 26.25
C ILE A 545 16.38 4.43 27.51
N ASN A 546 15.30 5.18 27.32
CA ASN A 546 14.49 5.68 28.42
C ASN A 546 14.07 4.52 29.34
N SER A 547 14.28 4.71 30.64
CA SER A 547 13.95 3.74 31.71
C SER A 547 14.87 2.51 31.84
N PHE A 548 16.04 2.48 31.17
CA PHE A 548 17.09 1.46 31.40
C PHE A 548 18.05 1.86 32.53
N ASP A 549 18.41 0.91 33.40
CA ASP A 549 19.51 1.08 34.35
C ASP A 549 20.89 0.95 33.67
N VAL A 550 21.96 1.16 34.45
CA VAL A 550 23.35 1.16 33.95
C VAL A 550 23.77 -0.19 33.38
N GLU A 551 23.31 -1.30 33.97
CA GLU A 551 23.70 -2.64 33.55
C GLU A 551 23.05 -3.01 32.21
N HIS A 552 21.73 -2.75 32.08
CA HIS A 552 20.99 -3.01 30.85
C HIS A 552 21.48 -2.12 29.69
N ARG A 553 21.96 -0.90 29.95
CA ARG A 553 22.58 -0.03 28.94
C ARG A 553 23.82 -0.67 28.31
N GLY A 554 24.69 -1.25 29.14
CA GLY A 554 25.90 -1.95 28.68
C GLY A 554 25.54 -3.13 27.78
N ARG A 555 24.63 -3.99 28.25
CA ARG A 555 24.17 -5.17 27.50
C ARG A 555 23.51 -4.81 26.17
N LEU A 556 22.69 -3.75 26.14
CA LEU A 556 22.10 -3.26 24.89
C LEU A 556 23.18 -2.78 23.91
N ALA A 557 24.20 -2.06 24.40
CA ALA A 557 25.30 -1.60 23.54
C ALA A 557 26.13 -2.78 22.98
N GLU A 558 26.36 -3.82 23.78
CA GLU A 558 26.99 -5.07 23.31
C GLU A 558 26.14 -5.79 22.26
N LEU A 559 24.84 -5.97 22.53
CA LEU A 559 23.89 -6.58 21.60
C LEU A 559 23.87 -5.85 20.25
N LEU A 560 23.80 -4.51 20.25
CA LEU A 560 23.77 -3.72 19.03
C LEU A 560 25.10 -3.78 18.28
N ALA A 561 26.23 -3.71 18.99
CA ALA A 561 27.55 -3.74 18.38
C ALA A 561 27.88 -5.10 17.74
N ASP A 562 27.59 -6.20 18.44
CA ASP A 562 27.99 -7.54 18.02
C ASP A 562 26.88 -8.29 17.29
N GLY A 563 25.69 -8.32 17.88
CA GLY A 563 24.54 -9.10 17.41
C GLY A 563 23.92 -8.57 16.12
N PHE A 564 24.12 -7.29 15.80
CA PHE A 564 23.55 -6.62 14.62
C PHE A 564 24.63 -6.04 13.69
N SER A 565 25.85 -6.58 13.73
CA SER A 565 26.98 -6.12 12.90
C SER A 565 26.76 -6.19 11.38
N GLY A 566 25.82 -7.03 10.91
CA GLY A 566 25.40 -7.06 9.49
C GLY A 566 24.60 -5.82 9.06
N TRP A 567 23.93 -5.17 10.00
CA TRP A 567 23.10 -4.00 9.79
C TRP A 567 23.91 -2.70 9.94
N GLN A 568 23.52 -1.66 9.20
CA GLN A 568 23.95 -0.31 9.54
C GLN A 568 23.07 0.22 10.67
N LEU A 569 23.65 0.59 11.80
CA LEU A 569 22.89 1.13 12.93
C LEU A 569 23.11 2.64 13.03
N ILE A 570 22.01 3.38 13.12
CA ILE A 570 21.98 4.83 13.33
C ILE A 570 21.33 5.04 14.69
N VAL A 571 22.14 5.30 15.72
CA VAL A 571 21.65 5.39 17.10
C VAL A 571 21.71 6.82 17.59
N LEU A 572 20.56 7.41 17.91
CA LEU A 572 20.43 8.75 18.47
C LEU A 572 20.09 8.62 19.96
N THR A 573 20.88 9.26 20.83
CA THR A 573 20.69 9.16 22.28
C THR A 573 21.00 10.48 22.98
N HIS A 574 20.30 10.76 24.08
CA HIS A 574 20.71 11.79 25.05
C HIS A 574 21.50 11.21 26.23
N ASP A 575 21.75 9.90 26.26
CA ASP A 575 22.46 9.25 27.36
C ASP A 575 23.96 9.18 27.08
N GLN A 576 24.73 9.99 27.80
CA GLN A 576 26.18 10.07 27.62
C GLN A 576 26.88 8.74 27.96
N GLN A 577 26.43 8.04 29.01
CA GLN A 577 27.08 6.79 29.43
C GLN A 577 26.92 5.70 28.38
N PHE A 578 25.72 5.60 27.79
CA PHE A 578 25.46 4.69 26.70
C PHE A 578 26.26 5.06 25.45
N PHE A 579 26.31 6.34 25.08
CA PHE A 579 27.15 6.81 23.97
C PHE A 579 28.62 6.42 24.16
N GLU A 580 29.17 6.63 25.35
CA GLU A 580 30.55 6.28 25.68
C GLU A 580 30.79 4.77 25.68
N HIS A 581 29.84 3.97 26.17
CA HIS A 581 29.94 2.52 26.20
C HIS A 581 29.91 1.96 24.77
N LEU A 582 28.92 2.35 23.97
CA LEU A 582 28.80 1.93 22.57
C LEU A 582 30.01 2.38 21.73
N SER A 583 30.49 3.61 21.97
CA SER A 583 31.70 4.15 21.32
C SER A 583 32.98 3.38 21.64
N ARG A 584 33.06 2.76 22.83
CA ARG A 584 34.17 1.90 23.25
C ARG A 584 34.03 0.50 22.66
N ARG A 585 32.82 -0.06 22.69
CA ARG A 585 32.53 -1.42 22.21
C ARG A 585 32.61 -1.54 20.69
N ALA A 586 32.22 -0.49 19.98
CA ALA A 586 32.20 -0.41 18.52
C ALA A 586 33.07 0.77 18.02
N PRO A 587 34.41 0.66 18.08
CA PRO A 587 35.32 1.74 17.73
C PRO A 587 35.29 2.12 16.23
N SER A 588 34.81 1.22 15.37
CA SER A 588 34.62 1.44 13.94
C SER A 588 33.41 2.32 13.61
N TRP A 589 32.49 2.51 14.55
CA TRP A 589 31.32 3.36 14.33
C TRP A 589 31.71 4.82 14.29
N ARG A 590 31.03 5.57 13.42
CA ARG A 590 31.12 7.02 13.39
C ARG A 590 30.49 7.62 14.64
N LYS A 591 31.02 8.76 15.06
CA LYS A 591 30.62 9.46 16.29
C LYS A 591 30.28 10.90 15.94
N LEU A 592 29.08 11.32 16.32
CA LEU A 592 28.62 12.69 16.16
C LEU A 592 28.05 13.14 17.50
N GLU A 593 28.41 14.32 17.95
CA GLU A 593 27.86 14.88 19.18
C GLU A 593 27.30 16.26 18.88
N PHE A 594 26.05 16.48 19.26
CA PHE A 594 25.35 17.74 19.18
C PHE A 594 25.55 18.49 20.50
N THR A 595 26.27 19.60 20.45
CA THR A 595 26.66 20.36 21.65
C THR A 595 25.60 21.37 22.07
N SER A 596 24.95 22.01 21.10
CA SER A 596 23.96 23.06 21.36
C SER A 596 23.05 23.26 20.15
N TRP A 597 21.99 24.02 20.33
CA TRP A 597 21.09 24.43 19.25
C TRP A 597 20.75 25.90 19.40
N SER A 598 20.75 26.64 18.30
CA SER A 598 20.26 28.01 18.26
C SER A 598 19.27 28.21 17.12
N TYR A 599 18.36 29.15 17.29
CA TYR A 599 17.40 29.50 16.25
C TYR A 599 18.13 29.90 14.95
N ALA A 600 19.14 30.76 15.03
CA ALA A 600 19.82 31.29 13.83
C ALA A 600 20.72 30.27 13.11
N SER A 601 21.38 29.37 13.84
CA SER A 601 22.38 28.45 13.27
C SER A 601 21.90 27.00 13.16
N GLY A 602 20.81 26.64 13.85
CA GLY A 602 20.39 25.25 14.00
C GLY A 602 21.29 24.48 14.98
N PRO A 603 21.34 23.13 14.84
CA PRO A 603 22.20 22.29 15.67
C PRO A 603 23.69 22.59 15.44
N ARG A 604 24.48 22.53 16.52
CA ARG A 604 25.94 22.57 16.49
C ARG A 604 26.50 21.21 16.84
N THR A 605 27.58 20.79 16.17
CA THR A 605 28.21 19.49 16.41
C THR A 605 29.69 19.62 16.80
N THR A 606 30.27 18.57 17.39
CA THR A 606 31.72 18.48 17.69
C THR A 606 32.58 18.15 16.47
N GLN A 607 31.98 17.93 15.29
CA GLN A 607 32.70 17.84 14.03
C GLN A 607 32.86 19.24 13.47
N TYR A 608 34.10 19.71 13.49
CA TYR A 608 34.49 21.07 13.17
C TYR A 608 34.29 21.42 11.70
N GLU A 609 33.30 22.27 11.44
CA GLU A 609 32.95 22.75 10.11
C GLU A 609 33.78 23.95 9.66
N THR A 610 34.77 24.44 10.44
CA THR A 610 35.57 25.63 10.07
C THR A 610 36.08 25.55 8.62
N LYS A 611 36.52 24.37 8.17
CA LYS A 611 36.95 24.14 6.79
C LYS A 611 35.83 24.36 5.77
N ASP A 612 34.64 23.82 6.03
CA ASP A 612 33.49 23.96 5.13
C ASP A 612 32.94 25.38 5.15
N ILE A 613 32.96 26.06 6.30
CA ILE A 613 32.58 27.47 6.41
C ILE A 613 33.58 28.36 5.64
N LEU A 614 34.88 28.06 5.70
CA LEU A 614 35.91 28.75 4.92
C LEU A 614 35.75 28.50 3.40
N LEU A 615 35.47 27.26 2.99
CA LEU A 615 35.19 26.92 1.59
C LEU A 615 33.99 27.72 1.08
N ASN A 616 32.88 27.70 1.82
CA ASN A 616 31.67 28.47 1.50
C ASN A 616 31.93 29.98 1.44
N ALA A 617 32.79 30.51 2.31
CA ALA A 617 33.17 31.92 2.28
C ALA A 617 33.98 32.25 1.01
N ARG A 618 34.84 31.34 0.55
CA ARG A 618 35.61 31.48 -0.70
C ARG A 618 34.71 31.39 -1.93
N GLU A 619 33.79 30.44 -1.99
CA GLU A 619 32.83 30.30 -3.10
C GLU A 619 31.95 31.57 -3.26
N ARG A 620 31.51 32.14 -2.13
CA ARG A 620 30.79 33.43 -2.12
C ARG A 620 31.64 34.59 -2.60
N PHE A 621 32.91 34.61 -2.20
CA PHE A 621 33.85 35.62 -2.67
C PHE A 621 34.06 35.53 -4.19
N GLU A 622 34.25 34.32 -4.72
CA GLU A 622 34.47 34.05 -6.15
C GLU A 622 33.22 34.32 -7.01
N SER A 623 32.03 34.13 -6.45
CA SER A 623 30.75 34.50 -7.10
C SER A 623 30.39 35.99 -7.00
N GLY A 624 31.24 36.81 -6.36
CA GLY A 624 31.07 38.27 -6.26
C GLY A 624 30.24 38.75 -5.06
N ASP A 625 29.78 37.85 -4.18
CA ASP A 625 29.08 38.18 -2.93
C ASP A 625 30.09 38.52 -1.82
N VAL A 626 30.72 39.70 -1.92
CA VAL A 626 31.75 40.17 -0.96
C VAL A 626 31.18 40.34 0.46
N GLN A 627 29.91 40.74 0.60
CA GLN A 627 29.27 40.90 1.92
C GLN A 627 28.99 39.55 2.58
N GLY A 628 28.44 38.59 1.82
CA GLY A 628 28.22 37.24 2.31
C GLY A 628 29.53 36.52 2.61
N ALA A 629 30.57 36.74 1.81
CA ALA A 629 31.91 36.26 2.08
C ALA A 629 32.46 36.80 3.41
N ALA A 630 32.37 38.11 3.66
CA ALA A 630 32.81 38.72 4.93
C ALA A 630 32.04 38.17 6.15
N THR A 631 30.72 37.99 6.01
CA THR A 631 29.87 37.43 7.07
C THR A 631 30.25 35.98 7.39
N LYS A 632 30.48 35.16 6.35
CA LYS A 632 30.90 33.76 6.51
C LYS A 632 32.34 33.66 7.03
N ALA A 633 33.24 34.53 6.59
CA ALA A 633 34.62 34.62 7.09
C ALA A 633 34.64 34.94 8.60
N ARG A 634 33.82 35.88 9.06
CA ARG A 634 33.66 36.15 10.50
C ARG A 634 33.24 34.91 11.27
N ARG A 635 32.21 34.22 10.79
CA ARG A 635 31.71 33.00 11.42
C ARG A 635 32.77 31.90 11.46
N ALA A 636 33.54 31.73 10.38
CA ALA A 636 34.65 30.78 10.34
C ALA A 636 35.73 31.10 11.38
N LEU A 637 36.08 32.38 11.55
CA LEU A 637 37.06 32.80 12.54
C LEU A 637 36.55 32.62 13.98
N GLU A 638 35.29 32.95 14.24
CA GLU A 638 34.66 32.73 15.55
C GLU A 638 34.66 31.24 15.92
N GLU A 639 34.28 30.39 14.97
CA GLU A 639 34.32 28.93 15.13
C GLU A 639 35.76 28.48 15.42
N LEU A 640 36.71 28.77 14.53
CA LEU A 640 38.13 28.44 14.69
C LEU A 640 38.70 28.80 16.07
N LEU A 641 38.35 29.97 16.60
CA LEU A 641 38.80 30.42 17.91
C LEU A 641 38.12 29.68 19.07
N GLN A 642 36.83 29.32 18.94
CA GLN A 642 36.14 28.44 19.91
C GLN A 642 36.80 27.06 19.93
N GLU A 643 37.04 26.46 18.76
CA GLU A 643 37.74 25.18 18.62
C GLU A 643 39.13 25.23 19.24
N THR A 644 39.86 26.31 18.97
CA THR A 644 41.21 26.50 19.51
C THR A 644 41.18 26.67 21.03
N CYS A 645 40.22 27.42 21.57
CA CYS A 645 40.05 27.56 23.02
C CYS A 645 39.68 26.23 23.68
N GLU A 646 38.80 25.45 23.06
CA GLU A 646 38.42 24.11 23.52
C GLU A 646 39.62 23.17 23.49
N ALA A 647 40.34 23.08 22.37
CA ALA A 647 41.50 22.21 22.22
C ALA A 647 42.64 22.56 23.20
N LEU A 648 42.78 23.84 23.54
CA LEU A 648 43.77 24.35 24.49
C LEU A 648 43.30 24.34 25.96
N TRP A 649 42.03 24.03 26.25
CA TRP A 649 41.39 24.28 27.56
C TRP A 649 41.68 25.69 28.08
N ALA A 650 41.36 26.68 27.24
CA ALA A 650 41.65 28.07 27.54
C ALA A 650 40.86 28.54 28.79
N PRO A 651 41.50 29.22 29.75
CA PRO A 651 40.83 29.69 30.96
C PRO A 651 39.94 30.89 30.62
N LEU A 652 38.66 30.60 30.37
CA LEU A 652 37.60 31.57 30.10
C LEU A 652 36.65 31.70 31.31
N PRO A 653 36.02 32.87 31.53
CA PRO A 653 35.04 33.03 32.61
C PRO A 653 33.89 32.03 32.48
N PHE A 654 33.54 31.31 33.54
CA PHE A 654 32.46 30.33 33.53
C PHE A 654 31.10 30.97 33.20
N ARG A 655 30.34 30.37 32.29
CA ARG A 655 28.97 30.76 31.90
C ARG A 655 28.14 29.49 31.65
N ARG A 656 26.83 29.54 31.91
CA ARG A 656 25.90 28.41 31.67
C ARG A 656 25.16 28.57 30.34
N GLY A 657 24.95 27.46 29.61
CA GLY A 657 24.08 27.38 28.43
C GLY A 657 24.43 28.38 27.32
N GLN A 658 23.42 28.97 26.68
CA GLN A 658 23.58 29.92 25.55
C GLN A 658 24.51 31.11 25.84
N ALA A 659 24.72 31.51 27.10
CA ALA A 659 25.64 32.59 27.45
C ALA A 659 27.12 32.20 27.24
N ASN A 660 27.42 30.90 27.27
CA ASN A 660 28.72 30.33 26.93
C ASN A 660 28.94 30.30 25.41
N ASP A 661 27.88 30.05 24.63
CA ASP A 661 27.95 29.95 23.17
C ASP A 661 27.99 31.31 22.47
N LYS A 662 27.47 32.36 23.15
CA LYS A 662 27.49 33.77 22.71
C LYS A 662 28.72 34.54 23.22
N ARG A 663 29.87 33.88 23.39
CA ARG A 663 31.11 34.58 23.76
C ARG A 663 31.51 35.54 22.65
N GLU A 664 31.96 36.73 23.05
CA GLU A 664 32.49 37.68 22.07
C GLU A 664 33.83 37.18 21.54
N ILE A 665 34.09 37.40 20.27
CA ILE A 665 35.33 36.96 19.62
C ILE A 665 36.59 37.52 20.32
N GLY A 666 36.51 38.74 20.88
CA GLY A 666 37.58 39.33 21.67
C GLY A 666 37.89 38.57 22.96
N GLU A 667 36.90 37.90 23.57
CA GLU A 667 37.13 37.02 24.73
C GLU A 667 37.88 35.76 24.32
N LEU A 668 37.59 35.20 23.13
CA LEU A 668 38.27 34.03 22.60
C LEU A 668 39.74 34.36 22.27
N PHE A 669 40.01 35.50 21.62
CA PHE A 669 41.38 35.97 21.40
C PHE A 669 42.17 36.10 22.70
N LYS A 670 41.56 36.67 23.75
CA LYS A 670 42.18 36.75 25.08
C LYS A 670 42.44 35.36 25.68
N GLY A 671 41.50 34.43 25.52
CA GLY A 671 41.63 33.04 25.95
C GLY A 671 42.81 32.32 25.28
N VAL A 672 42.91 32.41 23.94
CA VAL A 672 44.02 31.84 23.18
C VAL A 672 45.35 32.48 23.60
N ARG A 673 45.45 33.82 23.60
CA ARG A 673 46.69 34.52 23.98
C ARG A 673 47.16 34.17 25.39
N ARG A 674 46.24 34.13 26.36
CA ARG A 674 46.56 33.78 27.74
C ARG A 674 47.10 32.35 27.84
N THR A 675 46.42 31.40 27.20
CA THR A 675 46.83 29.99 27.23
C THR A 675 48.18 29.78 26.56
N LEU A 676 48.41 30.40 25.40
CA LEU A 676 49.69 30.30 24.71
C LEU A 676 50.82 31.03 25.44
N LYS A 677 50.54 32.17 26.10
CA LYS A 677 51.53 32.85 26.93
C LYS A 677 51.99 31.98 28.10
N GLU A 678 51.07 31.22 28.70
CA GLU A 678 51.35 30.33 29.83
C GLU A 678 51.98 29.00 29.39
N ARG A 679 51.55 28.43 28.26
CA ARG A 679 51.86 27.03 27.87
C ARG A 679 52.73 26.88 26.62
N ALA A 680 52.83 27.89 25.76
CA ALA A 680 53.53 27.80 24.47
C ALA A 680 53.99 29.18 23.92
N LYS A 681 54.77 29.94 24.73
CA LYS A 681 55.19 31.31 24.40
C LYS A 681 55.88 31.48 23.04
N PRO A 682 56.79 30.58 22.59
CA PRO A 682 57.40 30.70 21.26
C PRO A 682 56.40 30.63 20.11
N LEU A 683 55.33 29.84 20.27
CA LEU A 683 54.26 29.79 19.27
C LEU A 683 53.47 31.09 19.28
N LEU A 684 53.12 31.61 20.48
CA LEU A 684 52.46 32.92 20.60
C LEU A 684 53.24 34.00 19.85
N ASP A 685 54.55 34.09 20.08
CA ASP A 685 55.40 35.08 19.43
C ASP A 685 55.37 34.95 17.89
N SER A 686 55.26 33.72 17.37
CA SER A 686 55.20 33.46 15.92
C SER A 686 53.85 33.82 15.27
N ILE A 687 52.75 33.75 16.02
CA ILE A 687 51.38 33.99 15.50
C ILE A 687 50.79 35.32 15.96
N GLU A 688 51.39 36.01 16.93
CA GLU A 688 50.88 37.25 17.48
C GLU A 688 50.64 38.33 16.41
N PRO A 689 51.49 38.50 15.37
CA PRO A 689 51.19 39.39 14.25
C PRO A 689 49.91 38.99 13.51
N LEU A 690 49.70 37.68 13.30
CA LEU A 690 48.49 37.15 12.65
C LEU A 690 47.24 37.39 13.49
N LEU A 691 47.29 37.14 14.80
CA LEU A 691 46.18 37.40 15.72
C LEU A 691 45.81 38.88 15.79
N LYS A 692 46.80 39.78 15.80
CA LYS A 692 46.57 41.24 15.77
C LYS A 692 45.89 41.69 14.47
N ASN A 693 46.33 41.16 13.33
CA ASN A 693 45.73 41.48 12.04
C ASN A 693 44.29 40.96 11.96
N LEU A 694 44.03 39.73 12.42
CA LEU A 694 42.68 39.16 12.46
C LEU A 694 41.75 39.95 13.39
N GLU A 695 42.23 40.41 14.55
CA GLU A 695 41.45 41.27 15.45
C GLU A 695 41.13 42.64 14.83
N ALA A 696 42.05 43.19 14.02
CA ALA A 696 41.79 44.38 13.22
C ALA A 696 40.78 44.12 12.09
N ASP A 697 40.89 42.99 11.39
CA ASP A 697 39.95 42.57 10.34
C ASP A 697 38.53 42.41 10.90
N VAL A 698 38.40 41.90 12.12
CA VAL A 698 37.12 41.85 12.83
C VAL A 698 36.52 43.26 12.96
N GLY A 699 37.30 44.24 13.41
CA GLY A 699 36.81 45.60 13.63
C GLY A 699 36.50 46.37 12.34
N ALA A 700 37.28 46.16 11.28
CA ALA A 700 37.26 46.99 10.07
C ALA A 700 36.51 46.35 8.89
N THR A 701 36.62 45.04 8.71
CA THR A 701 36.24 44.36 7.46
C THR A 701 35.15 43.31 7.66
N LEU A 702 35.18 42.57 8.78
CA LEU A 702 34.29 41.43 9.04
C LEU A 702 33.07 41.81 9.91
N ASN A 703 33.03 43.01 10.51
CA ASN A 703 31.89 43.50 11.28
C ASN A 703 30.89 44.27 10.40
N VAL A 704 30.05 43.53 9.70
CA VAL A 704 28.98 44.09 8.83
C VAL A 704 27.73 44.39 9.67
N ALA A 705 27.81 45.34 10.60
CA ALA A 705 26.63 45.85 11.31
C ALA A 705 25.98 46.99 10.50
N VAL A 706 24.66 46.91 10.35
CA VAL A 706 23.75 47.80 9.62
C VAL A 706 23.74 49.22 10.23
N HIS A 707 24.79 49.99 9.99
CA HIS A 707 24.77 51.45 10.12
C HIS A 707 24.99 52.06 8.74
N GLY A 708 23.92 52.60 8.17
CA GLY A 708 23.81 53.10 6.81
C GLY A 708 24.66 54.34 6.46
N SER A 709 25.93 54.39 6.87
CA SER A 709 26.80 55.51 6.52
C SER A 709 28.32 55.24 6.52
N ARG A 710 28.82 54.01 6.70
CA ARG A 710 30.26 53.72 6.51
C ARG A 710 30.54 52.32 5.91
N GLY A 711 31.01 52.33 4.65
CA GLY A 711 31.90 51.33 4.04
C GLY A 711 31.30 49.96 3.70
N ARG A 712 31.08 49.67 2.41
CA ARG A 712 31.11 48.27 1.95
C ARG A 712 32.55 47.76 2.15
N PRO A 713 32.80 46.60 2.79
CA PRO A 713 34.13 45.99 2.84
C PRO A 713 34.77 45.91 1.45
N GLY A 714 36.04 46.30 1.35
CA GLY A 714 36.79 46.23 0.11
C GLY A 714 37.06 44.78 -0.27
N THR A 715 36.90 44.43 -1.56
CA THR A 715 37.13 43.07 -2.07
C THR A 715 38.52 42.53 -1.66
N SER A 716 39.57 43.35 -1.77
CA SER A 716 40.93 42.99 -1.36
C SER A 716 41.09 42.79 0.15
N GLU A 717 40.28 43.47 0.97
CA GLU A 717 40.34 43.34 2.44
C GLU A 717 39.70 42.04 2.90
N VAL A 718 38.58 41.64 2.28
CA VAL A 718 37.91 40.36 2.57
C VAL A 718 38.77 39.18 2.11
N GLU A 719 39.43 39.30 0.97
CA GLU A 719 40.39 38.30 0.49
C GLU A 719 41.55 38.11 1.46
N ALA A 720 42.17 39.22 1.89
CA ALA A 720 43.27 39.18 2.87
C ALA A 720 42.82 38.59 4.22
N ALA A 721 41.60 38.89 4.67
CA ALA A 721 41.05 38.30 5.88
C ALA A 721 40.85 36.78 5.73
N LEU A 722 40.30 36.31 4.60
CA LEU A 722 40.13 34.88 4.32
C LEU A 722 41.47 34.13 4.32
N GLU A 723 42.50 34.68 3.69
CA GLU A 723 43.85 34.09 3.67
C GLU A 723 44.46 34.00 5.07
N ARG A 724 44.26 35.03 5.91
CA ARG A 724 44.74 35.02 7.29
C ARG A 724 44.02 34.00 8.16
N ILE A 725 42.70 33.83 7.97
CA ILE A 725 41.93 32.81 8.71
C ILE A 725 42.38 31.40 8.28
N ALA A 726 42.57 31.16 6.98
CA ALA A 726 43.11 29.88 6.49
C ALA A 726 44.53 29.60 7.01
N THR A 727 45.38 30.64 7.06
CA THR A 727 46.72 30.53 7.64
C THR A 727 46.67 30.18 9.12
N LEU A 728 45.71 30.74 9.87
CA LEU A 728 45.51 30.41 11.28
C LEU A 728 45.01 28.96 11.42
N ASP A 729 44.08 28.53 10.57
CA ASP A 729 43.55 27.16 10.53
C ASP A 729 44.66 26.11 10.39
N ASP A 730 45.55 26.31 9.42
CA ASP A 730 46.66 25.40 9.12
C ASP A 730 47.66 25.27 10.27
N LYS A 731 47.75 26.27 11.17
CA LYS A 731 48.62 26.19 12.36
C LYS A 731 48.09 25.23 13.44
N TRP A 732 46.78 24.96 13.44
CA TRP A 732 46.13 24.09 14.41
C TRP A 732 45.58 22.79 13.84
N SER A 733 45.60 22.63 12.52
CA SER A 733 45.15 21.44 11.80
C SER A 733 46.31 20.51 11.45
N CYS A 734 46.09 19.19 11.59
CA CYS A 734 47.01 18.20 11.05
C CYS A 734 46.95 18.18 9.51
N PRO A 735 48.07 18.23 8.77
CA PRO A 735 48.04 18.16 7.31
C PRO A 735 47.50 16.83 6.77
N GLU A 736 47.72 15.73 7.49
CA GLU A 736 47.33 14.37 7.09
C GLU A 736 45.86 14.06 7.41
N CYS A 737 45.49 14.04 8.69
CA CYS A 737 44.13 13.68 9.09
C CYS A 737 43.17 14.87 9.21
N ARG A 738 43.66 16.10 9.02
CA ARG A 738 42.88 17.35 9.10
C ARG A 738 42.16 17.59 10.43
N THR A 739 42.41 16.78 11.45
CA THR A 739 41.89 17.04 12.80
C THR A 739 42.74 18.09 13.49
N ARG A 740 42.10 18.90 14.34
CA ARG A 740 42.81 19.79 15.26
C ARG A 740 43.81 19.04 16.13
N VAL A 741 44.78 19.76 16.69
CA VAL A 741 45.66 19.22 17.72
C VAL A 741 45.01 19.41 19.09
N TRP A 742 44.78 18.32 19.83
CA TRP A 742 44.01 18.33 21.08
C TRP A 742 44.86 17.89 22.26
N HIS A 743 44.58 18.47 23.43
CA HIS A 743 45.28 18.17 24.67
C HIS A 743 44.75 16.90 25.38
N ARG A 744 45.62 15.90 25.60
CA ARG A 744 45.35 14.74 26.50
C ARG A 744 46.14 14.87 27.80
N GLY A 745 45.66 15.72 28.72
CA GLY A 745 46.19 15.79 30.09
C GLY A 745 47.26 16.86 30.34
N THR A 746 48.37 16.90 29.58
CA THR A 746 49.40 17.98 29.66
C THR A 746 49.69 18.62 28.29
N PRO A 747 50.22 19.87 28.24
CA PRO A 747 50.49 20.56 26.99
C PRO A 747 51.48 19.86 26.07
N GLU A 748 52.39 19.04 26.62
CA GLU A 748 53.29 18.20 25.82
C GLU A 748 52.62 16.94 25.23
N ALA A 749 51.42 16.59 25.70
CA ALA A 749 50.65 15.43 25.25
C ALA A 749 49.64 15.76 24.14
N ALA A 750 49.66 16.97 23.60
CA ALA A 750 48.70 17.40 22.61
C ALA A 750 49.01 16.82 21.22
N ARG A 751 48.09 16.03 20.65
CA ARG A 751 48.26 15.35 19.35
C ARG A 751 46.99 15.39 18.49
N CYS A 752 47.16 15.27 17.16
CA CYS A 752 46.05 14.97 16.24
C CYS A 752 45.43 13.60 16.58
N LYS A 753 44.21 13.32 16.09
CA LYS A 753 43.61 11.97 16.20
C LYS A 753 44.49 10.88 15.56
N CYS A 754 45.30 11.26 14.57
CA CYS A 754 46.24 10.40 13.87
C CYS A 754 47.58 10.13 14.58
N GLY A 755 47.89 10.86 15.66
CA GLY A 755 49.21 10.85 16.31
C GLY A 755 50.38 11.54 15.58
N LEU A 756 50.27 11.87 14.29
CA LEU A 756 51.34 12.41 13.42
C LEU A 756 51.73 13.88 13.67
N SER A 757 50.80 14.72 14.15
CA SER A 757 51.06 16.12 14.49
C SER A 757 50.89 16.35 15.98
N ALA A 758 51.78 17.14 16.59
CA ALA A 758 51.79 17.45 18.01
C ALA A 758 51.90 18.96 18.27
N PHE A 759 51.49 19.38 19.45
CA PHE A 759 51.54 20.78 19.90
C PHE A 759 52.32 20.92 21.22
N PRO A 760 53.14 21.97 21.40
CA PRO A 760 53.59 22.89 20.34
C PRO A 760 54.42 22.09 19.31
N PRO A 761 54.50 22.54 18.05
CA PRO A 761 55.19 21.81 16.99
C PRO A 761 56.60 21.45 17.48
N ALA A 762 56.80 20.17 17.78
CA ALA A 762 58.11 19.67 18.19
C ALA A 762 59.06 19.99 17.02
N ARG A 763 60.14 20.73 17.31
CA ARG A 763 61.24 20.83 16.36
C ARG A 763 61.69 19.40 16.06
N THR A 764 61.60 18.99 14.79
CA THR A 764 62.44 17.90 14.27
C THR A 764 63.89 18.20 14.54
#